data_AF-A0A8B6BK79-F1
#
_entry.id   AF-A0A8B6BK79-F1
#
_cell.length_a   1.000
_cell.length_b   1.000
_cell.length_c   1.000
_cell.angle_alpha   90.00
_cell.angle_beta   90.00
_cell.angle_gamma   90.00
#
_symmetry.space_group_name_H-M   'P 1'
#
loop_
_entity.id
_entity.type
_entity.pdbx_description
1 polymer ?
#
loop_
_entity_poly.entity_id
_entity_poly.type
_entity_poly.pdbx_seq_one_letter_code
_entity_poly.pdbx_strand_id
1 'polypeptide(L)'
;MESGNEEEDTLEHTLNESLQKIFTSMEEFLKNGSGYQMEEVLQLQVTIIKYKPLYAGSYIHLPKSLNWANCLLNVMNEDDRCFMWSVLASLHPPNEGEMQPEQVHHYQTYIDRIDVTGIQFPRPILQIAKFERQNATISINVFGYEERNDEIYPLFITKKTKCHHINLLYMKKDDNQSHYVLITNFNRFLSRVKKHHGETFFCYLCLQEFIENRVLMKHQEECKQVDFQKISLPKEGEVLEFNEYKKTERHPFVIYADFECLTRKVDTCEQNPEVSNTNRYQQMEAYSFGYQRVSIDKRYEKRPVIYRGPDVIETFIDALLEEEREIMGILSHNEPMIVNEFVQMEYNLATMCFTCRKPFSTKNRKVIHHSHLTGEVIGIACNDCNLKMKVPNFIPVVIHNLKGFDANLIMTKIGKYKEHVINVIPYNKEKYLSFTLGHLRFIDSLQFLNESLASLTKNLAQEREKHFVFLRKSFPNPEHFSMLLRKGVFPYDYVDEESKLEERSLPSKENFYSRLSEEHISEEDFHFANKVWEKMNVKTLGEYSDIYLRMDVALLSDIFERFRDISLRDYQLDPCYYYTTPGLSWSAMLKKTGVVLDLITDIDMLLFIEKGLRGGVSSIFHRYAKANNPYLINDYDPSKETSYLGYFDANNLYGWAMSQHLPYGFKKSS
;
A
#
# COMPACT_ATOMS: atom_id res chain seq x y z
N MET A 1 -41.04 -24.10 18.90
CA MET A 1 -41.03 -22.76 19.52
C MET A 1 -39.87 -22.75 20.50
N GLU A 2 -39.10 -21.67 20.54
CA GLU A 2 -37.81 -21.48 21.27
C GLU A 2 -36.54 -21.97 20.55
N SER A 3 -36.28 -21.46 19.35
CA SER A 3 -34.93 -21.45 18.75
C SER A 3 -34.65 -20.17 17.94
N GLY A 4 -35.30 -19.06 18.30
CA GLY A 4 -35.23 -17.78 17.58
C GLY A 4 -34.71 -16.60 18.40
N ASN A 5 -34.51 -16.74 19.72
CA ASN A 5 -34.31 -15.58 20.59
C ASN A 5 -32.83 -15.26 20.94
N GLU A 6 -31.86 -16.15 20.71
CA GLU A 6 -30.45 -15.87 21.10
C GLU A 6 -29.69 -14.97 20.09
N GLU A 7 -30.08 -14.97 18.80
CA GLU A 7 -29.48 -14.07 17.79
C GLU A 7 -30.04 -12.64 17.86
N GLU A 8 -31.32 -12.47 18.22
CA GLU A 8 -31.92 -11.16 18.46
C GLU A 8 -31.31 -10.48 19.71
N ASP A 9 -31.13 -11.23 20.81
CA ASP A 9 -30.54 -10.71 22.05
C ASP A 9 -29.07 -10.25 21.88
N THR A 10 -28.29 -10.89 21.00
CA THR A 10 -26.89 -10.51 20.77
C THR A 10 -26.73 -9.29 19.88
N LEU A 11 -27.60 -9.12 18.87
CA LEU A 11 -27.60 -7.91 18.05
C LEU A 11 -28.05 -6.72 18.87
N GLU A 12 -29.15 -6.85 19.61
CA GLU A 12 -29.71 -5.80 20.46
C GLU A 12 -28.71 -5.40 21.57
N HIS A 13 -28.03 -6.36 22.19
CA HIS A 13 -26.96 -6.08 23.15
C HIS A 13 -25.76 -5.34 22.52
N THR A 14 -25.31 -5.76 21.33
CA THR A 14 -24.20 -5.11 20.62
C THR A 14 -24.56 -3.70 20.16
N LEU A 15 -25.82 -3.49 19.77
CA LEU A 15 -26.36 -2.18 19.40
C LEU A 15 -26.40 -1.27 20.63
N ASN A 16 -26.85 -1.78 21.77
CA ASN A 16 -26.88 -1.07 23.05
C ASN A 16 -25.48 -0.70 23.57
N GLU A 17 -24.49 -1.60 23.47
CA GLU A 17 -23.09 -1.28 23.80
C GLU A 17 -22.52 -0.20 22.87
N SER A 18 -22.84 -0.27 21.58
CA SER A 18 -22.38 0.72 20.60
C SER A 18 -23.01 2.08 20.86
N LEU A 19 -24.30 2.12 21.18
CA LEU A 19 -25.01 3.33 21.61
C LEU A 19 -24.39 3.88 22.90
N GLN A 20 -24.11 3.05 23.90
CA GLN A 20 -23.43 3.49 25.13
C GLN A 20 -22.05 4.09 24.86
N LYS A 21 -21.25 3.51 23.96
CA LYS A 21 -19.96 4.07 23.56
C LYS A 21 -20.11 5.43 22.87
N ILE A 22 -21.11 5.56 22.01
CA ILE A 22 -21.45 6.85 21.37
C ILE A 22 -21.79 7.87 22.46
N PHE A 23 -22.71 7.55 23.39
CA PHE A 23 -23.06 8.44 24.50
C PHE A 23 -21.88 8.77 25.42
N THR A 24 -20.99 7.81 25.70
CA THR A 24 -19.79 8.05 26.52
C THR A 24 -18.81 8.99 25.81
N SER A 25 -18.59 8.77 24.50
CA SER A 25 -17.77 9.66 23.69
C SER A 25 -18.39 11.06 23.57
N MET A 26 -19.72 11.16 23.55
CA MET A 26 -20.45 12.43 23.60
C MET A 26 -20.22 13.14 24.94
N GLU A 27 -20.35 12.44 26.07
CA GLU A 27 -20.11 13.01 27.40
C GLU A 27 -18.64 13.46 27.59
N GLU A 28 -17.67 12.67 27.12
CA GLU A 28 -16.26 13.04 27.16
C GLU A 28 -15.96 14.27 26.30
N PHE A 29 -16.56 14.35 25.11
CA PHE A 29 -16.43 15.52 24.22
C PHE A 29 -17.00 16.78 24.87
N LEU A 30 -18.17 16.68 25.53
CA LEU A 30 -18.80 17.79 26.27
C LEU A 30 -18.01 18.21 27.51
N LYS A 31 -17.40 17.25 28.24
CA LYS A 31 -16.57 17.53 29.43
C LYS A 31 -15.26 18.26 29.11
N ASN A 32 -14.73 18.10 27.90
CA ASN A 32 -13.44 18.68 27.50
C ASN A 32 -13.48 20.18 27.14
N GLY A 33 -14.58 20.88 27.47
CA GLY A 33 -14.59 22.34 27.61
C GLY A 33 -14.40 23.14 26.31
N SER A 34 -14.67 22.53 25.16
CA SER A 34 -14.57 23.17 23.83
C SER A 34 -15.70 24.17 23.55
N GLY A 35 -16.74 24.23 24.39
CA GLY A 35 -17.88 25.14 24.23
C GLY A 35 -18.92 24.69 23.20
N TYR A 36 -18.69 23.57 22.52
CA TYR A 36 -19.65 22.96 21.59
C TYR A 36 -20.61 22.04 22.33
N GLN A 37 -21.91 22.16 22.04
CA GLN A 37 -22.95 21.24 22.50
C GLN A 37 -23.45 20.42 21.30
N MET A 38 -23.65 19.12 21.50
CA MET A 38 -24.23 18.26 20.48
C MET A 38 -25.75 18.44 20.48
N GLU A 39 -26.31 18.81 19.33
CA GLU A 39 -27.74 19.11 19.20
C GLU A 39 -28.56 17.88 18.77
N GLU A 40 -28.15 17.16 17.71
CA GLU A 40 -28.83 15.94 17.26
C GLU A 40 -27.92 14.93 16.55
N VAL A 41 -28.36 13.66 16.49
CA VAL A 41 -27.73 12.58 15.70
C VAL A 41 -28.54 12.39 14.43
N LEU A 42 -27.97 12.77 13.28
CA LEU A 42 -28.73 12.85 12.02
C LEU A 42 -28.82 11.53 11.25
N GLN A 43 -27.82 10.66 11.38
CA GLN A 43 -27.83 9.36 10.75
C GLN A 43 -26.99 8.36 11.56
N LEU A 44 -27.56 7.16 11.76
CA LEU A 44 -26.87 6.01 12.32
C LEU A 44 -26.80 4.93 11.23
N GLN A 45 -25.60 4.65 10.72
CA GLN A 45 -25.42 3.58 9.73
C GLN A 45 -24.92 2.31 10.40
N VAL A 46 -25.73 1.26 10.35
CA VAL A 46 -25.36 -0.09 10.81
C VAL A 46 -24.97 -0.93 9.60
N THR A 47 -23.69 -1.24 9.46
CA THR A 47 -23.20 -2.11 8.39
C THR A 47 -23.14 -3.55 8.86
N ILE A 48 -24.04 -4.39 8.36
CA ILE A 48 -24.08 -5.81 8.68
C ILE A 48 -23.27 -6.56 7.62
N ILE A 49 -22.11 -7.06 8.01
CA ILE A 49 -21.27 -7.92 7.17
C ILE A 49 -21.61 -9.36 7.51
N LYS A 50 -21.85 -10.20 6.50
CA LYS A 50 -21.96 -11.65 6.69
C LYS A 50 -20.61 -12.21 7.11
N TYR A 51 -20.35 -12.20 8.40
CA TYR A 51 -19.17 -12.81 9.01
C TYR A 51 -19.25 -14.32 8.81
N LYS A 52 -18.19 -14.91 8.26
CA LYS A 52 -17.97 -16.36 8.26
C LYS A 52 -16.93 -16.66 9.33
N PRO A 53 -17.33 -17.06 10.55
CA PRO A 53 -16.38 -17.41 11.59
C PRO A 53 -15.46 -18.55 11.16
N LEU A 54 -14.26 -18.57 11.72
CA LEU A 54 -13.37 -19.73 11.65
C LEU A 54 -13.98 -20.85 12.53
N TYR A 55 -14.60 -21.85 11.90
CA TYR A 55 -15.26 -22.98 12.56
C TYR A 55 -14.43 -24.25 12.42
N ALA A 56 -14.01 -24.85 13.54
CA ALA A 56 -13.38 -26.18 13.54
C ALA A 56 -14.30 -27.22 14.16
N GLY A 57 -14.47 -28.33 13.45
CA GLY A 57 -15.46 -29.37 13.74
C GLY A 57 -14.89 -30.76 13.52
N SER A 58 -14.70 -31.15 12.27
CA SER A 58 -14.33 -32.51 11.88
C SER A 58 -12.83 -32.80 11.96
N TYR A 59 -12.49 -34.09 12.09
CA TYR A 59 -11.10 -34.56 12.12
C TYR A 59 -10.35 -34.29 10.80
N ILE A 60 -9.11 -33.80 10.92
CA ILE A 60 -8.18 -33.62 9.80
C ILE A 60 -6.88 -34.35 10.12
N HIS A 61 -6.40 -35.16 9.18
CA HIS A 61 -5.10 -35.81 9.30
C HIS A 61 -3.97 -34.78 9.37
N LEU A 62 -3.05 -34.98 10.32
CA LEU A 62 -1.86 -34.15 10.43
C LEU A 62 -1.01 -34.22 9.14
N PRO A 63 -0.64 -33.08 8.55
CA PRO A 63 0.36 -33.02 7.49
C PRO A 63 1.67 -33.66 7.92
N LYS A 64 2.38 -34.30 6.97
CA LYS A 64 3.69 -34.93 7.25
C LYS A 64 4.71 -33.94 7.82
N SER A 65 4.62 -32.66 7.44
CA SER A 65 5.47 -31.57 7.94
C SER A 65 5.26 -31.23 9.42
N LEU A 66 4.16 -31.68 10.04
CA LEU A 66 3.83 -31.42 11.45
C LEU A 66 4.13 -32.62 12.37
N ASN A 67 4.41 -33.79 11.81
CA ASN A 67 4.53 -35.05 12.56
C ASN A 67 5.95 -35.35 13.09
N TRP A 68 6.82 -34.36 13.21
CA TRP A 68 8.26 -34.58 13.44
C TRP A 68 8.69 -34.55 14.92
N ALA A 69 7.83 -34.12 15.85
CA ALA A 69 8.26 -33.81 17.22
C ALA A 69 7.45 -34.49 18.35
N ASN A 70 6.49 -35.36 18.03
CA ASN A 70 5.60 -36.02 19.02
C ASN A 70 5.03 -35.04 20.08
N CYS A 71 4.80 -33.78 19.68
CA CYS A 71 4.36 -32.68 20.55
C CYS A 71 2.94 -32.21 20.19
N LEU A 72 2.27 -32.95 19.31
CA LEU A 72 0.90 -32.73 18.88
C LEU A 72 0.10 -33.99 19.22
N LEU A 73 -1.07 -33.79 19.84
CA LEU A 73 -2.05 -34.85 20.07
C LEU A 73 -3.29 -34.52 19.26
N ASN A 74 -3.49 -35.27 18.18
CA ASN A 74 -4.60 -35.09 17.25
C ASN A 74 -5.73 -36.07 17.59
N VAL A 75 -6.74 -35.61 18.33
CA VAL A 75 -7.83 -36.47 18.81
C VAL A 75 -8.80 -36.74 17.65
N MET A 76 -9.02 -38.02 17.33
CA MET A 76 -9.85 -38.48 16.23
C MET A 76 -11.33 -38.40 16.59
N ASN A 77 -12.01 -37.35 16.14
CA ASN A 77 -13.43 -37.13 16.39
C ASN A 77 -14.29 -37.27 15.12
N GLU A 78 -15.46 -37.89 15.29
CA GLU A 78 -16.50 -38.02 14.26
C GLU A 78 -17.60 -36.94 14.38
N ASP A 79 -17.58 -36.17 15.46
CA ASP A 79 -18.50 -35.06 15.73
C ASP A 79 -17.85 -33.70 15.46
N ASP A 80 -18.56 -32.59 15.72
CA ASP A 80 -18.00 -31.23 15.56
C ASP A 80 -17.31 -30.69 16.82
N ARG A 81 -16.90 -31.56 17.75
CA ARG A 81 -16.41 -31.17 19.09
C ARG A 81 -14.89 -31.26 19.26
N CYS A 82 -14.11 -31.18 18.19
CA CYS A 82 -12.63 -31.26 18.25
C CYS A 82 -11.98 -30.31 19.26
N PHE A 83 -12.53 -29.10 19.44
CA PHE A 83 -12.08 -28.16 20.47
C PHE A 83 -12.20 -28.74 21.89
N MET A 84 -13.36 -29.33 22.20
CA MET A 84 -13.66 -29.90 23.52
C MET A 84 -12.72 -31.07 23.81
N TRP A 85 -12.56 -31.96 22.82
CA TRP A 85 -11.67 -33.11 22.93
C TRP A 85 -10.21 -32.72 23.15
N SER A 86 -9.73 -31.69 22.44
CA SER A 86 -8.38 -31.17 22.63
C SER A 86 -8.15 -30.55 24.01
N VAL A 87 -9.15 -29.86 24.56
CA VAL A 87 -9.10 -29.30 25.92
C VAL A 87 -9.09 -30.42 26.97
N LEU A 88 -9.98 -31.41 26.84
CA LEU A 88 -10.03 -32.55 27.76
C LEU A 88 -8.73 -33.37 27.74
N ALA A 89 -8.17 -33.59 26.55
CA ALA A 89 -6.89 -34.28 26.41
C ALA A 89 -5.72 -33.54 27.09
N SER A 90 -5.81 -32.21 27.20
CA SER A 90 -4.81 -31.42 27.93
C SER A 90 -4.99 -31.50 29.45
N LEU A 91 -6.22 -31.60 29.94
CA LEU A 91 -6.52 -31.68 31.38
C LEU A 91 -6.35 -33.09 31.94
N HIS A 92 -6.56 -34.09 31.10
CA HIS A 92 -6.49 -35.51 31.43
C HIS A 92 -5.56 -36.20 30.43
N PRO A 93 -4.24 -35.96 30.54
CA PRO A 93 -3.29 -36.63 29.68
C PRO A 93 -3.38 -38.16 29.88
N PRO A 94 -3.26 -38.95 28.79
CA PRO A 94 -3.33 -40.40 28.85
C PRO A 94 -2.20 -40.97 29.72
N ASN A 95 -2.48 -42.07 30.42
CA ASN A 95 -1.51 -42.69 31.33
C ASN A 95 -0.30 -43.22 30.55
N GLU A 96 0.89 -43.21 31.16
CA GLU A 96 2.10 -43.78 30.55
C GLU A 96 1.88 -45.26 30.18
N GLY A 97 1.84 -45.55 28.87
CA GLY A 97 1.64 -46.90 28.33
C GLY A 97 0.27 -47.17 27.68
N GLU A 98 -0.66 -46.21 27.67
CA GLU A 98 -1.92 -46.34 26.93
C GLU A 98 -1.69 -46.39 25.41
N MET A 99 -2.30 -47.39 24.75
CA MET A 99 -2.30 -47.51 23.29
C MET A 99 -3.38 -46.60 22.70
N GLN A 100 -3.02 -45.80 21.69
CA GLN A 100 -3.91 -44.93 20.91
C GLN A 100 -4.53 -43.73 21.69
N PRO A 101 -3.69 -42.85 22.27
CA PRO A 101 -4.15 -41.65 22.99
C PRO A 101 -5.01 -40.69 22.14
N GLU A 102 -4.95 -40.81 20.82
CA GLU A 102 -5.78 -40.08 19.86
C GLU A 102 -7.27 -40.45 19.89
N GLN A 103 -7.69 -41.52 20.59
CA GLN A 103 -9.08 -41.97 20.58
C GLN A 103 -9.96 -41.18 21.57
N VAL A 104 -11.14 -40.76 21.12
CA VAL A 104 -12.10 -39.98 21.92
C VAL A 104 -12.58 -40.70 23.18
N HIS A 105 -12.68 -42.04 23.16
CA HIS A 105 -13.24 -42.83 24.27
C HIS A 105 -12.49 -42.65 25.60
N HIS A 106 -11.18 -42.33 25.56
CA HIS A 106 -10.38 -42.05 26.76
C HIS A 106 -10.85 -40.80 27.51
N TYR A 107 -11.45 -39.84 26.80
CA TYR A 107 -11.80 -38.54 27.34
C TYR A 107 -13.31 -38.39 27.64
N GLN A 108 -14.13 -39.34 27.20
CA GLN A 108 -15.59 -39.29 27.33
C GLN A 108 -16.07 -39.19 28.78
N THR A 109 -15.36 -39.82 29.72
CA THR A 109 -15.70 -39.82 31.16
C THR A 109 -15.47 -38.47 31.84
N TYR A 110 -14.80 -37.53 31.16
CA TYR A 110 -14.42 -36.24 31.71
C TYR A 110 -15.20 -35.06 31.13
N ILE A 111 -16.18 -35.31 30.25
CA ILE A 111 -16.99 -34.26 29.60
C ILE A 111 -17.63 -33.33 30.65
N ASP A 112 -18.14 -33.89 31.74
CA ASP A 112 -18.82 -33.14 32.80
C ASP A 112 -17.88 -32.27 33.65
N ARG A 113 -16.55 -32.35 33.43
CA ARG A 113 -15.55 -31.56 34.18
C ARG A 113 -15.29 -30.18 33.59
N ILE A 114 -15.84 -29.89 32.42
CA ILE A 114 -15.72 -28.58 31.76
C ILE A 114 -17.11 -28.00 31.51
N ASP A 115 -17.28 -26.71 31.78
CA ASP A 115 -18.53 -26.03 31.47
C ASP A 115 -18.52 -25.60 30.00
N VAL A 116 -19.36 -26.27 29.21
CA VAL A 116 -19.61 -25.97 27.80
C VAL A 116 -21.03 -25.44 27.56
N THR A 117 -21.74 -25.01 28.61
CA THR A 117 -23.13 -24.57 28.52
C THR A 117 -23.26 -23.33 27.63
N GLY A 118 -24.16 -23.37 26.64
CA GLY A 118 -24.38 -22.25 25.71
C GLY A 118 -23.20 -21.98 24.76
N ILE A 119 -22.36 -22.99 24.49
CA ILE A 119 -21.32 -22.97 23.45
C ILE A 119 -21.80 -23.82 22.28
N GLN A 120 -21.85 -23.21 21.09
CA GLN A 120 -22.21 -23.92 19.86
C GLN A 120 -20.96 -24.58 19.24
N PHE A 121 -21.14 -25.79 18.71
CA PHE A 121 -20.13 -26.54 17.98
C PHE A 121 -20.59 -26.72 16.53
N PRO A 122 -19.70 -26.59 15.51
CA PRO A 122 -18.27 -26.30 15.58
C PRO A 122 -17.96 -24.89 16.11
N ARG A 123 -16.86 -24.74 16.86
CA ARG A 123 -16.64 -23.54 17.69
C ARG A 123 -15.91 -22.40 16.94
N PRO A 124 -16.47 -21.18 16.90
CA PRO A 124 -15.75 -19.96 16.53
C PRO A 124 -14.65 -19.58 17.53
N ILE A 125 -13.48 -19.14 17.03
CA ILE A 125 -12.37 -18.63 17.85
C ILE A 125 -12.83 -17.52 18.83
N LEU A 126 -13.78 -16.67 18.42
CA LEU A 126 -14.31 -15.57 19.24
C LEU A 126 -15.03 -16.03 20.52
N GLN A 127 -15.57 -17.25 20.56
CA GLN A 127 -16.25 -17.78 21.75
C GLN A 127 -15.28 -18.37 22.79
N ILE A 128 -13.98 -18.44 22.50
CA ILE A 128 -12.97 -18.91 23.46
C ILE A 128 -12.93 -18.02 24.71
N ALA A 129 -13.10 -16.70 24.56
CA ALA A 129 -13.18 -15.78 25.70
C ALA A 129 -14.42 -16.06 26.59
N LYS A 130 -15.54 -16.53 26.01
CA LYS A 130 -16.71 -16.97 26.79
C LYS A 130 -16.39 -18.22 27.60
N PHE A 131 -15.71 -19.19 26.98
CA PHE A 131 -15.26 -20.40 27.65
C PHE A 131 -14.31 -20.17 28.81
N GLU A 132 -13.33 -19.28 28.63
CA GLU A 132 -12.43 -18.90 29.70
C GLU A 132 -13.19 -18.22 30.85
N ARG A 133 -14.25 -17.45 30.58
CA ARG A 133 -15.09 -16.89 31.64
C ARG A 133 -15.87 -17.95 32.42
N GLN A 134 -16.38 -18.97 31.73
CA GLN A 134 -17.10 -20.11 32.35
C GLN A 134 -16.17 -21.03 33.14
N ASN A 135 -14.93 -21.21 32.66
CA ASN A 135 -13.94 -22.09 33.26
C ASN A 135 -12.81 -21.25 33.88
N ALA A 136 -13.02 -20.83 35.12
CA ALA A 136 -12.14 -19.88 35.82
C ALA A 136 -10.66 -20.31 35.89
N THR A 137 -10.37 -21.61 35.86
CA THR A 137 -9.01 -22.17 35.96
C THR A 137 -8.31 -22.37 34.61
N ILE A 138 -9.04 -22.27 33.49
CA ILE A 138 -8.54 -22.61 32.15
C ILE A 138 -8.30 -21.34 31.33
N SER A 139 -7.15 -21.29 30.66
CA SER A 139 -6.77 -20.27 29.67
C SER A 139 -6.25 -20.94 28.40
N ILE A 140 -6.51 -20.34 27.24
CA ILE A 140 -6.29 -20.97 25.93
C ILE A 140 -5.56 -20.03 24.98
N ASN A 141 -4.54 -20.57 24.30
CA ASN A 141 -3.98 -19.98 23.10
C ASN A 141 -4.32 -20.84 21.88
N VAL A 142 -4.52 -20.21 20.75
CA VAL A 142 -4.73 -20.84 19.45
C VAL A 142 -3.70 -20.31 18.45
N PHE A 143 -3.02 -21.22 17.79
CA PHE A 143 -2.05 -20.94 16.72
C PHE A 143 -2.58 -21.51 15.41
N GLY A 144 -2.51 -20.74 14.33
CA GLY A 144 -2.83 -21.20 12.98
C GLY A 144 -1.63 -21.85 12.31
N TYR A 145 -1.89 -22.72 11.35
CA TYR A 145 -0.88 -23.33 10.48
C TYR A 145 -1.25 -23.13 9.01
N GLU A 146 -0.33 -22.53 8.25
CA GLU A 146 -0.44 -22.34 6.80
C GLU A 146 0.46 -23.34 6.08
N GLU A 147 -0.14 -24.31 5.38
CA GLU A 147 0.59 -25.43 4.77
C GLU A 147 1.49 -24.97 3.61
N ARG A 148 1.11 -23.92 2.87
CA ARG A 148 1.87 -23.44 1.68
C ARG A 148 3.29 -23.01 2.02
N ASN A 149 3.46 -22.33 3.15
CA ASN A 149 4.75 -21.81 3.59
C ASN A 149 5.32 -22.57 4.79
N ASP A 150 4.61 -23.60 5.28
CA ASP A 150 4.95 -24.34 6.50
C ASP A 150 5.08 -23.40 7.72
N GLU A 151 4.17 -22.42 7.82
CA GLU A 151 4.25 -21.33 8.81
C GLU A 151 3.22 -21.46 9.93
N ILE A 152 3.66 -21.17 11.15
CA ILE A 152 2.81 -21.10 12.35
C ILE A 152 2.66 -19.62 12.75
N TYR A 153 1.45 -19.22 13.13
CA TYR A 153 1.15 -17.83 13.53
C TYR A 153 0.10 -17.80 14.65
N PRO A 154 0.12 -16.80 15.54
CA PRO A 154 -0.88 -16.67 16.59
C PRO A 154 -2.26 -16.26 16.01
N LEU A 155 -3.33 -16.94 16.42
CA LEU A 155 -4.72 -16.64 16.05
C LEU A 155 -5.53 -16.07 17.22
N PHE A 156 -5.27 -16.57 18.43
CA PHE A 156 -5.88 -16.08 19.66
C PHE A 156 -4.90 -16.32 20.81
N ILE A 157 -4.55 -15.27 21.54
CA ILE A 157 -3.70 -15.38 22.74
C ILE A 157 -4.49 -14.86 23.93
N THR A 158 -4.55 -15.64 25.00
CA THR A 158 -5.25 -15.24 26.22
C THR A 158 -4.59 -14.03 26.86
N LYS A 159 -5.39 -13.09 27.38
CA LYS A 159 -4.87 -11.91 28.09
C LYS A 159 -4.35 -12.25 29.48
N LYS A 160 -4.88 -13.31 30.10
CA LYS A 160 -4.55 -13.72 31.47
C LYS A 160 -4.28 -15.22 31.50
N THR A 161 -3.02 -15.58 31.66
CA THR A 161 -2.60 -16.95 31.91
C THR A 161 -3.18 -17.42 33.25
N LYS A 162 -3.86 -18.57 33.24
CA LYS A 162 -4.46 -19.21 34.42
C LYS A 162 -3.75 -20.52 34.75
N CYS A 163 -4.21 -21.20 35.80
CA CYS A 163 -3.63 -22.44 36.33
C CYS A 163 -3.44 -23.52 35.25
N HIS A 164 -4.47 -23.76 34.43
CA HIS A 164 -4.38 -24.65 33.27
C HIS A 164 -4.27 -23.81 32.01
N HIS A 165 -3.07 -23.78 31.42
CA HIS A 165 -2.79 -23.05 30.19
C HIS A 165 -2.64 -24.02 29.02
N ILE A 166 -3.55 -23.94 28.06
CA ILE A 166 -3.69 -24.90 26.96
C ILE A 166 -3.32 -24.21 25.65
N ASN A 167 -2.47 -24.86 24.86
CA ASN A 167 -2.09 -24.39 23.53
C ASN A 167 -2.72 -25.30 22.47
N LEU A 168 -3.48 -24.72 21.55
CA LEU A 168 -4.16 -25.44 20.47
C LEU A 168 -3.60 -25.00 19.12
N LEU A 169 -3.53 -25.93 18.17
CA LEU A 169 -3.23 -25.69 16.77
C LEU A 169 -4.54 -25.75 15.97
N TYR A 170 -4.84 -24.70 15.22
CA TYR A 170 -5.96 -24.63 14.29
C TYR A 170 -5.45 -24.96 12.88
N MET A 171 -5.96 -26.05 12.32
CA MET A 171 -5.63 -26.50 10.97
C MET A 171 -6.83 -26.30 10.05
N LYS A 172 -6.59 -25.75 8.86
CA LYS A 172 -7.60 -25.59 7.82
C LYS A 172 -7.21 -26.40 6.59
N LYS A 173 -8.12 -27.24 6.11
CA LYS A 173 -7.94 -27.99 4.84
C LYS A 173 -8.59 -27.24 3.68
N ASP A 174 -9.85 -26.83 3.87
CA ASP A 174 -10.65 -26.06 2.90
C ASP A 174 -11.54 -25.04 3.64
N ASP A 175 -12.28 -24.19 2.92
CA ASP A 175 -13.21 -23.20 3.51
C ASP A 175 -14.29 -23.79 4.43
N ASN A 176 -14.55 -25.10 4.34
CA ASN A 176 -15.59 -25.80 5.10
C ASN A 176 -15.05 -26.86 6.09
N GLN A 177 -13.73 -27.12 6.11
CA GLN A 177 -13.14 -28.14 6.99
C GLN A 177 -11.95 -27.58 7.74
N SER A 178 -12.08 -27.50 9.06
CA SER A 178 -10.98 -27.14 9.95
C SER A 178 -11.07 -27.91 11.28
N HIS A 179 -9.93 -28.01 11.98
CA HIS A 179 -9.76 -28.91 13.11
C HIS A 179 -8.82 -28.31 14.18
N TYR A 180 -9.12 -28.55 15.46
CA TYR A 180 -8.22 -28.20 16.57
C TYR A 180 -7.40 -29.42 16.99
N VAL A 181 -6.10 -29.21 17.13
CA VAL A 181 -5.13 -30.20 17.63
C VAL A 181 -4.51 -29.69 18.92
N LEU A 182 -4.31 -30.55 19.91
CA LEU A 182 -3.62 -30.17 21.14
C LEU A 182 -2.10 -30.06 20.91
N ILE A 183 -1.50 -28.94 21.32
CA ILE A 183 -0.06 -28.78 21.41
C ILE A 183 0.38 -29.18 22.82
N THR A 184 0.95 -30.38 22.97
CA THR A 184 1.37 -30.91 24.27
C THR A 184 2.66 -30.28 24.78
N ASN A 185 3.54 -29.85 23.87
CA ASN A 185 4.76 -29.10 24.22
C ASN A 185 5.04 -28.01 23.19
N PHE A 186 4.75 -26.76 23.55
CA PHE A 186 4.86 -25.61 22.66
C PHE A 186 6.30 -25.30 22.23
N ASN A 187 7.25 -25.33 23.17
CA ASN A 187 8.64 -25.04 22.86
C ASN A 187 9.25 -26.09 21.92
N ARG A 188 8.95 -27.37 22.15
CA ARG A 188 9.35 -28.46 21.26
C ARG A 188 8.67 -28.35 19.89
N PHE A 189 7.41 -27.92 19.85
CA PHE A 189 6.66 -27.74 18.61
C PHE A 189 7.23 -26.63 17.71
N LEU A 190 7.78 -25.56 18.27
CA LEU A 190 8.40 -24.47 17.50
C LEU A 190 9.89 -24.67 17.23
N SER A 191 10.56 -25.53 17.99
CA SER A 191 11.97 -25.88 17.80
C SER A 191 12.20 -26.77 16.58
N ARG A 192 11.80 -26.29 15.39
CA ARG A 192 12.08 -26.96 14.12
C ARG A 192 13.57 -26.87 13.85
N VAL A 193 14.25 -28.00 14.03
CA VAL A 193 15.66 -28.25 13.72
C VAL A 193 16.65 -27.53 14.65
N LYS A 194 17.24 -28.25 15.63
CA LYS A 194 18.61 -27.94 16.09
C LYS A 194 19.47 -29.18 16.34
N LYS A 195 20.73 -29.05 15.92
CA LYS A 195 21.90 -29.90 16.21
C LYS A 195 22.50 -29.64 17.62
N HIS A 196 21.83 -28.84 18.46
CA HIS A 196 22.34 -28.40 19.76
C HIS A 196 21.40 -28.84 20.91
N HIS A 197 22.00 -29.30 22.01
CA HIS A 197 21.33 -29.97 23.14
C HIS A 197 20.83 -29.00 24.25
N GLY A 198 20.27 -27.84 23.90
CA GLY A 198 19.74 -26.87 24.88
C GLY A 198 18.21 -26.78 24.90
N GLU A 199 17.61 -26.52 26.06
CA GLU A 199 16.20 -26.10 26.15
C GLU A 199 16.04 -24.68 25.59
N THR A 200 14.99 -24.46 24.81
CA THR A 200 14.65 -23.18 24.18
C THR A 200 13.25 -22.78 24.59
N PHE A 201 13.01 -21.47 24.72
CA PHE A 201 11.74 -20.91 25.17
C PHE A 201 11.18 -19.98 24.10
N PHE A 202 9.89 -20.07 23.83
CA PHE A 202 9.23 -19.23 22.82
C PHE A 202 8.19 -18.32 23.47
N CYS A 203 8.10 -17.08 22.97
CA CYS A 203 7.03 -16.19 23.36
C CYS A 203 5.73 -16.53 22.63
N TYR A 204 4.61 -16.66 23.34
CA TYR A 204 3.31 -16.96 22.74
C TYR A 204 2.77 -15.85 21.83
N LEU A 205 3.18 -14.60 22.09
CA LEU A 205 2.70 -13.42 21.36
C LEU A 205 3.47 -13.21 20.05
N CYS A 206 4.80 -13.29 20.10
CA CYS A 206 5.66 -12.97 18.97
C CYS A 206 6.32 -14.16 18.27
N LEU A 207 6.24 -15.35 18.88
CA LEU A 207 6.90 -16.60 18.45
C LEU A 207 8.43 -16.52 18.38
N GLN A 208 9.05 -15.53 19.03
CA GLN A 208 10.50 -15.38 19.07
C GLN A 208 11.15 -16.41 20.02
N GLU A 209 12.32 -16.91 19.62
CA GLU A 209 13.13 -17.86 20.40
C GLU A 209 14.01 -17.14 21.44
N PHE A 210 14.04 -17.68 22.65
CA PHE A 210 14.88 -17.26 23.76
C PHE A 210 15.61 -18.46 24.36
N ILE A 211 16.87 -18.25 24.77
CA ILE A 211 17.69 -19.29 25.40
C ILE A 211 17.34 -19.43 26.89
N GLU A 212 17.00 -18.33 27.56
CA GLU A 212 16.70 -18.31 28.99
C GLU A 212 15.28 -17.83 29.28
N ASN A 213 14.56 -18.56 30.14
CA ASN A 213 13.20 -18.19 30.55
C ASN A 213 13.13 -16.82 31.23
N ARG A 214 14.19 -16.40 31.94
CA ARG A 214 14.24 -15.06 32.57
C ARG A 214 14.21 -13.94 31.54
N VAL A 215 14.87 -14.12 30.39
CA VAL A 215 14.88 -13.14 29.30
C VAL A 215 13.50 -13.10 28.63
N LEU A 216 12.89 -14.27 28.39
CA LEU A 216 11.52 -14.35 27.90
C LEU A 216 10.53 -13.60 28.80
N MET A 217 10.62 -13.76 30.13
CA MET A 217 9.72 -13.09 31.06
C MET A 217 9.82 -11.55 30.98
N LYS A 218 11.03 -11.00 30.83
CA LYS A 218 11.22 -9.56 30.63
C LYS A 218 10.60 -9.10 29.30
N HIS A 219 10.91 -9.82 28.22
CA HIS A 219 10.35 -9.54 26.89
C HIS A 219 8.81 -9.55 26.91
N GLN A 220 8.19 -10.50 27.62
CA GLN A 220 6.73 -10.60 27.73
C GLN A 220 6.07 -9.40 28.42
N GLU A 221 6.75 -8.66 29.31
CA GLU A 221 6.21 -7.45 29.91
C GLU A 221 6.01 -6.34 28.88
N GLU A 222 6.91 -6.24 27.91
CA GLU A 222 6.87 -5.27 26.82
C GLU A 222 5.99 -5.75 25.66
N CYS A 223 6.15 -7.02 25.26
CA CYS A 223 5.44 -7.61 24.13
C CYS A 223 3.92 -7.66 24.32
N LYS A 224 3.41 -7.73 25.57
CA LYS A 224 1.97 -7.65 25.87
C LYS A 224 1.32 -6.31 25.50
N GLN A 225 2.10 -5.27 25.27
CA GLN A 225 1.60 -3.94 24.88
C GLN A 225 1.31 -3.85 23.39
N VAL A 226 1.79 -4.81 22.60
CA VAL A 226 1.63 -4.89 21.15
C VAL A 226 0.69 -6.06 20.82
N ASP A 227 -0.08 -5.93 19.73
CA ASP A 227 -0.93 -7.03 19.26
C ASP A 227 -0.09 -8.27 18.87
N PHE A 228 -0.65 -9.47 19.04
CA PHE A 228 0.06 -10.72 18.76
C PHE A 228 0.39 -10.85 17.27
N GLN A 229 1.67 -11.03 16.94
CA GLN A 229 2.16 -11.07 15.56
C GLN A 229 3.43 -11.91 15.47
N LYS A 230 3.60 -12.72 14.42
CA LYS A 230 4.89 -13.40 14.19
C LYS A 230 5.93 -12.36 13.80
N ILE A 231 7.03 -12.29 14.54
CA ILE A 231 8.12 -11.34 14.25
C ILE A 231 9.20 -12.05 13.43
N SER A 232 9.69 -11.38 12.39
CA SER A 232 10.84 -11.81 11.60
C SER A 232 11.88 -10.71 11.63
N LEU A 233 13.06 -11.01 12.18
CA LEU A 233 14.18 -10.08 12.26
C LEU A 233 15.28 -10.46 11.25
N PRO A 234 16.04 -9.48 10.75
CA PRO A 234 17.27 -9.72 10.00
C PRO A 234 18.27 -10.60 10.75
N LYS A 235 19.16 -11.29 10.01
CA LYS A 235 20.19 -12.13 10.62
C LYS A 235 21.36 -11.29 11.13
N GLU A 236 22.07 -11.82 12.12
CA GLU A 236 23.29 -11.18 12.63
C GLU A 236 24.35 -11.03 11.53
N GLY A 237 24.84 -9.80 11.35
CA GLY A 237 25.79 -9.43 10.30
C GLY A 237 25.15 -9.02 8.97
N GLU A 238 23.82 -9.06 8.83
CA GLU A 238 23.15 -8.44 7.70
C GLU A 238 23.19 -6.91 7.82
N VAL A 239 23.56 -6.27 6.72
CA VAL A 239 23.70 -4.81 6.62
C VAL A 239 22.87 -4.30 5.47
N LEU A 240 22.41 -3.06 5.59
CA LEU A 240 21.72 -2.34 4.55
C LEU A 240 22.71 -1.41 3.84
N GLU A 241 22.97 -1.71 2.58
CA GLU A 241 23.78 -0.89 1.66
C GLU A 241 23.09 -0.78 0.29
N PHE A 242 23.51 0.20 -0.51
CA PHE A 242 22.97 0.32 -1.87
C PHE A 242 23.46 -0.84 -2.77
N ASN A 243 22.54 -1.73 -3.15
CA ASN A 243 22.81 -2.88 -4.02
C ASN A 243 21.95 -2.92 -5.31
N GLU A 244 21.05 -1.94 -5.49
CA GLU A 244 20.02 -1.94 -6.53
C GLU A 244 20.50 -1.30 -7.84
N TYR A 245 21.66 -1.73 -8.35
CA TYR A 245 22.29 -1.13 -9.53
C TYR A 245 21.43 -1.18 -10.80
N LYS A 246 20.52 -2.16 -10.93
CA LYS A 246 19.55 -2.19 -12.04
C LYS A 246 18.73 -0.91 -12.18
N LYS A 247 18.46 -0.21 -11.06
CA LYS A 247 17.63 1.00 -11.03
C LYS A 247 18.37 2.24 -11.51
N THR A 248 19.66 2.12 -11.81
CA THR A 248 20.49 3.24 -12.29
C THR A 248 20.40 3.43 -13.79
N GLU A 249 19.91 2.42 -14.51
CA GLU A 249 19.62 2.51 -15.93
C GLU A 249 18.23 3.07 -16.18
N ARG A 250 18.06 3.70 -17.34
CA ARG A 250 16.75 4.18 -17.77
C ARG A 250 15.87 2.99 -18.13
N HIS A 251 14.65 2.94 -17.59
CA HIS A 251 13.66 1.93 -17.94
C HIS A 251 13.35 1.99 -19.45
N PRO A 252 13.43 0.86 -20.18
CA PRO A 252 13.43 0.85 -21.65
C PRO A 252 12.11 1.32 -22.27
N PHE A 253 10.98 0.98 -21.63
CA PHE A 253 9.63 1.36 -22.07
C PHE A 253 8.82 1.92 -20.91
N VAL A 254 7.98 2.93 -21.17
CA VAL A 254 7.02 3.48 -20.21
C VAL A 254 5.73 3.80 -20.97
N ILE A 255 4.58 3.54 -20.36
CA ILE A 255 3.28 3.92 -20.91
C ILE A 255 2.69 5.01 -20.01
N TYR A 256 2.29 6.13 -20.59
CA TYR A 256 1.55 7.19 -19.90
C TYR A 256 0.10 7.09 -20.30
N ALA A 257 -0.83 7.14 -19.34
CA ALA A 257 -2.25 6.99 -19.63
C ALA A 257 -3.11 7.93 -18.79
N ASP A 258 -4.33 8.14 -19.27
CA ASP A 258 -5.37 8.94 -18.62
C ASP A 258 -6.76 8.50 -19.10
N PHE A 259 -7.80 8.85 -18.34
CA PHE A 259 -9.20 8.54 -18.64
C PHE A 259 -10.08 9.79 -18.57
N GLU A 260 -11.13 9.82 -19.38
CA GLU A 260 -12.24 10.76 -19.18
C GLU A 260 -13.50 10.00 -18.76
N CYS A 261 -14.21 10.58 -17.79
CA CYS A 261 -15.38 9.95 -17.17
C CYS A 261 -16.62 10.83 -17.27
N LEU A 262 -17.77 10.18 -17.46
CA LEU A 262 -19.08 10.77 -17.25
C LEU A 262 -19.29 10.92 -15.76
N THR A 263 -19.83 12.05 -15.34
CA THR A 263 -20.18 12.29 -13.93
C THR A 263 -21.68 12.07 -13.74
N ARG A 264 -22.14 10.81 -13.75
CA ARG A 264 -23.56 10.49 -13.55
C ARG A 264 -23.99 10.95 -12.17
N LYS A 265 -25.01 11.79 -12.10
CA LYS A 265 -25.56 12.27 -10.83
C LYS A 265 -26.19 11.10 -10.09
N VAL A 266 -25.89 10.99 -8.80
CA VAL A 266 -26.57 10.05 -7.91
C VAL A 266 -27.66 10.84 -7.19
N ASP A 267 -28.91 10.39 -7.32
CA ASP A 267 -30.02 11.00 -6.57
C ASP A 267 -29.81 10.75 -5.07
N THR A 268 -29.34 11.78 -4.37
CA THR A 268 -29.31 11.82 -2.91
C THR A 268 -30.46 12.66 -2.41
N CYS A 269 -31.16 12.19 -1.36
CA CYS A 269 -32.20 12.95 -0.66
C CYS A 269 -31.69 14.35 -0.24
N GLU A 270 -32.57 15.37 -0.23
CA GLU A 270 -32.25 16.73 0.24
C GLU A 270 -31.67 16.71 1.68
N GLN A 271 -30.63 17.51 1.95
CA GLN A 271 -29.92 17.53 3.24
C GLN A 271 -29.80 18.93 3.86
N ASN A 272 -29.75 18.93 5.20
CA ASN A 272 -29.61 20.08 6.08
C ASN A 272 -28.20 20.69 6.00
N PRO A 273 -28.04 22.00 5.70
CA PRO A 273 -26.74 22.67 5.52
C PRO A 273 -25.86 22.78 6.78
N GLU A 274 -26.35 22.39 7.96
CA GLU A 274 -25.60 22.49 9.23
C GLU A 274 -24.78 21.22 9.58
N VAL A 275 -24.66 20.28 8.64
CA VAL A 275 -24.10 18.93 8.90
C VAL A 275 -23.04 18.53 7.88
N SER A 276 -21.89 18.05 8.36
CA SER A 276 -20.86 17.41 7.53
C SER A 276 -21.22 15.95 7.20
N ASN A 277 -21.69 15.70 5.97
CA ASN A 277 -21.94 14.37 5.42
C ASN A 277 -20.92 14.03 4.30
N THR A 278 -20.52 12.76 4.18
CA THR A 278 -19.78 12.28 2.99
C THR A 278 -20.80 11.84 1.94
N ASN A 279 -21.20 12.74 1.04
CA ASN A 279 -22.17 12.44 0.00
C ASN A 279 -21.50 11.87 -1.25
N ARG A 280 -21.91 10.67 -1.66
CA ARG A 280 -21.67 10.20 -3.04
C ARG A 280 -22.66 10.93 -3.95
N TYR A 281 -22.27 12.09 -4.46
CA TYR A 281 -23.12 12.90 -5.34
C TYR A 281 -22.96 12.53 -6.83
N GLN A 282 -21.87 11.84 -7.19
CA GLN A 282 -21.57 11.42 -8.56
C GLN A 282 -21.00 9.99 -8.64
N GLN A 283 -21.41 9.27 -9.67
CA GLN A 283 -20.81 8.00 -10.10
C GLN A 283 -20.03 8.25 -11.39
N MET A 284 -18.76 7.88 -11.39
CA MET A 284 -17.86 8.06 -12.53
C MET A 284 -17.88 6.81 -13.41
N GLU A 285 -18.14 7.02 -14.70
CA GLU A 285 -18.11 5.98 -15.72
C GLU A 285 -17.19 6.42 -16.86
N ALA A 286 -16.10 5.69 -17.09
CA ALA A 286 -15.15 6.03 -18.14
C ALA A 286 -15.81 5.92 -19.53
N TYR A 287 -15.74 6.97 -20.35
CA TYR A 287 -16.24 6.98 -21.73
C TYR A 287 -15.10 7.05 -22.76
N SER A 288 -13.90 7.45 -22.34
CA SER A 288 -12.71 7.42 -23.18
C SER A 288 -11.44 7.19 -22.37
N PHE A 289 -10.40 6.72 -23.05
CA PHE A 289 -9.05 6.60 -22.51
C PHE A 289 -8.03 7.07 -23.54
N GLY A 290 -6.88 7.51 -23.04
CA GLY A 290 -5.71 7.83 -23.85
C GLY A 290 -4.46 7.20 -23.29
N TYR A 291 -3.55 6.75 -24.15
CA TYR A 291 -2.20 6.38 -23.71
C TYR A 291 -1.11 6.67 -24.74
N GLN A 292 0.11 6.88 -24.25
CA GLN A 292 1.32 7.11 -25.03
C GLN A 292 2.42 6.13 -24.59
N ARG A 293 2.87 5.28 -25.53
CA ARG A 293 4.04 4.42 -25.35
C ARG A 293 5.31 5.21 -25.65
N VAL A 294 6.22 5.27 -24.68
CA VAL A 294 7.54 5.91 -24.81
C VAL A 294 8.62 4.83 -24.70
N SER A 295 9.63 4.90 -25.57
CA SER A 295 10.78 4.00 -25.57
C SER A 295 12.09 4.79 -25.61
N ILE A 296 13.14 4.24 -25.01
CA ILE A 296 14.50 4.79 -25.16
C ILE A 296 14.98 4.71 -26.62
N ASP A 297 14.50 3.73 -27.37
CA ASP A 297 14.76 3.61 -28.80
C ASP A 297 13.55 4.13 -29.58
N LYS A 298 13.77 5.24 -30.28
CA LYS A 298 12.75 5.92 -31.07
C LYS A 298 12.14 5.05 -32.17
N ARG A 299 12.80 3.96 -32.60
CA ARG A 299 12.24 2.98 -33.55
C ARG A 299 10.96 2.34 -33.03
N TYR A 300 10.82 2.20 -31.71
CA TYR A 300 9.66 1.58 -31.06
C TYR A 300 8.70 2.59 -30.44
N GLU A 301 8.89 3.89 -30.67
CA GLU A 301 7.93 4.90 -30.22
C GLU A 301 6.68 4.88 -31.14
N LYS A 302 5.48 4.84 -30.55
CA LYS A 302 4.20 4.84 -31.28
C LYS A 302 3.50 6.19 -31.15
N ARG A 303 2.52 6.45 -32.01
CA ARG A 303 1.58 7.57 -31.85
C ARG A 303 0.69 7.34 -30.63
N PRO A 304 0.19 8.40 -29.98
CA PRO A 304 -0.74 8.26 -28.88
C PRO A 304 -2.02 7.60 -29.36
N VAL A 305 -2.56 6.69 -28.55
CA VAL A 305 -3.82 6.01 -28.79
C VAL A 305 -4.89 6.75 -28.00
N ILE A 306 -5.98 7.11 -28.66
CA ILE A 306 -7.18 7.70 -28.05
C ILE A 306 -8.35 6.85 -28.47
N TYR A 307 -9.15 6.41 -27.50
CA TYR A 307 -10.34 5.61 -27.73
C TYR A 307 -11.52 6.22 -26.99
N ARG A 308 -12.65 6.41 -27.68
CA ARG A 308 -13.94 6.78 -27.11
C ARG A 308 -14.97 5.76 -27.60
N GLY A 309 -15.74 5.17 -26.69
CA GLY A 309 -16.70 4.14 -27.04
C GLY A 309 -17.23 3.37 -25.82
N PRO A 310 -17.93 2.25 -26.03
CA PRO A 310 -18.37 1.37 -24.96
C PRO A 310 -17.20 0.56 -24.37
N ASP A 311 -17.40 -0.02 -23.18
CA ASP A 311 -16.46 -0.97 -22.56
C ASP A 311 -15.01 -0.43 -22.44
N VAL A 312 -14.88 0.86 -22.11
CA VAL A 312 -13.61 1.62 -22.11
C VAL A 312 -12.54 0.95 -21.26
N ILE A 313 -12.87 0.47 -20.06
CA ILE A 313 -11.90 -0.15 -19.16
C ILE A 313 -11.40 -1.50 -19.71
N GLU A 314 -12.27 -2.30 -20.33
CA GLU A 314 -11.91 -3.61 -20.89
C GLU A 314 -11.06 -3.40 -22.15
N THR A 315 -11.49 -2.50 -23.03
CA THR A 315 -10.73 -2.10 -24.23
C THR A 315 -9.37 -1.52 -23.86
N PHE A 316 -9.28 -0.75 -22.78
CA PHE A 316 -8.02 -0.22 -22.26
C PHE A 316 -7.08 -1.34 -21.81
N ILE A 317 -7.57 -2.26 -20.98
CA ILE A 317 -6.78 -3.40 -20.50
C ILE A 317 -6.30 -4.25 -21.68
N ASP A 318 -7.19 -4.59 -22.61
CA ASP A 318 -6.86 -5.38 -23.81
C ASP A 318 -5.79 -4.69 -24.66
N ALA A 319 -5.92 -3.37 -24.87
CA ALA A 319 -4.94 -2.58 -25.60
C ALA A 319 -3.57 -2.57 -24.89
N LEU A 320 -3.53 -2.44 -23.57
CA LEU A 320 -2.28 -2.50 -22.81
C LEU A 320 -1.65 -3.90 -22.81
N LEU A 321 -2.45 -4.98 -22.76
CA LEU A 321 -1.96 -6.35 -22.85
C LEU A 321 -1.37 -6.66 -24.24
N GLU A 322 -1.90 -6.04 -25.31
CA GLU A 322 -1.29 -6.12 -26.64
C GLU A 322 0.06 -5.38 -26.68
N GLU A 323 0.12 -4.17 -26.12
CA GLU A 323 1.38 -3.42 -25.98
C GLU A 323 2.40 -4.19 -25.14
N GLU A 324 1.97 -4.84 -24.05
CA GLU A 324 2.80 -5.73 -23.23
C GLU A 324 3.40 -6.85 -24.08
N ARG A 325 2.58 -7.54 -24.87
CA ARG A 325 3.04 -8.65 -25.72
C ARG A 325 4.09 -8.19 -26.72
N GLU A 326 3.86 -7.06 -27.39
CA GLU A 326 4.83 -6.50 -28.35
C GLU A 326 6.13 -6.06 -27.66
N ILE A 327 6.03 -5.33 -26.54
CA ILE A 327 7.20 -4.84 -25.79
C ILE A 327 8.03 -6.01 -25.25
N MET A 328 7.39 -7.02 -24.67
CA MET A 328 8.09 -8.21 -24.16
C MET A 328 8.73 -9.01 -25.30
N GLY A 329 8.09 -9.06 -26.47
CA GLY A 329 8.68 -9.60 -27.69
C GLY A 329 9.95 -8.87 -28.11
N ILE A 330 9.94 -7.52 -28.08
CA ILE A 330 11.11 -6.70 -28.39
C ILE A 330 12.22 -6.93 -27.36
N LEU A 331 11.92 -6.89 -26.07
CA LEU A 331 12.90 -7.07 -24.98
C LEU A 331 13.51 -8.49 -24.92
N SER A 332 12.88 -9.47 -25.57
CA SER A 332 13.45 -10.82 -25.67
C SER A 332 14.60 -10.94 -26.67
N HIS A 333 14.75 -9.96 -27.57
CA HIS A 333 15.82 -9.91 -28.56
C HIS A 333 16.93 -8.96 -28.09
N ASN A 334 18.15 -9.46 -28.00
CA ASN A 334 19.31 -8.65 -27.64
C ASN A 334 19.99 -8.13 -28.91
N GLU A 335 20.00 -6.82 -29.10
CA GLU A 335 20.78 -6.15 -30.15
C GLU A 335 22.28 -6.35 -29.89
N PRO A 336 23.09 -6.56 -30.94
CA PRO A 336 24.53 -6.76 -30.78
C PRO A 336 25.21 -5.47 -30.29
N MET A 337 26.18 -5.64 -29.41
CA MET A 337 26.98 -4.54 -28.87
C MET A 337 27.73 -3.78 -29.96
N ILE A 338 27.58 -2.47 -29.98
CA ILE A 338 28.26 -1.56 -30.90
C ILE A 338 29.61 -1.16 -30.28
N VAL A 339 30.68 -1.84 -30.67
CA VAL A 339 32.05 -1.54 -30.22
C VAL A 339 32.78 -0.75 -31.30
N ASN A 340 33.17 0.48 -30.98
CA ASN A 340 34.02 1.33 -31.82
C ASN A 340 35.40 1.54 -31.17
N GLU A 341 36.32 2.20 -31.88
CA GLU A 341 37.68 2.45 -31.39
C GLU A 341 37.70 3.23 -30.06
N PHE A 342 36.75 4.14 -29.86
CA PHE A 342 36.63 4.93 -28.63
C PHE A 342 36.26 4.04 -27.43
N VAL A 343 35.28 3.15 -27.57
CA VAL A 343 34.92 2.18 -26.53
C VAL A 343 36.09 1.28 -26.18
N GLN A 344 36.86 0.84 -27.19
CA GLN A 344 38.04 0.01 -26.94
C GLN A 344 39.11 0.76 -26.15
N MET A 345 39.29 2.06 -26.43
CA MET A 345 40.17 2.93 -25.66
C MET A 345 39.67 3.11 -24.22
N GLU A 346 38.37 3.37 -24.01
CA GLU A 346 37.77 3.45 -22.67
C GLU A 346 37.94 2.14 -21.89
N TYR A 347 37.69 0.99 -22.52
CA TYR A 347 37.91 -0.31 -21.92
C TYR A 347 39.35 -0.50 -21.46
N ASN A 348 40.33 -0.08 -22.26
CA ASN A 348 41.74 -0.20 -21.94
C ASN A 348 42.14 0.71 -20.77
N LEU A 349 41.65 1.95 -20.73
CA LEU A 349 41.95 2.95 -19.71
C LEU A 349 41.19 2.75 -18.39
N ALA A 350 40.06 2.04 -18.41
CA ALA A 350 39.23 1.85 -17.22
C ALA A 350 39.95 1.03 -16.14
N THR A 351 40.16 1.66 -14.98
CA THR A 351 40.72 1.03 -13.76
C THR A 351 39.65 0.72 -12.72
N MET A 352 38.49 1.38 -12.80
CA MET A 352 37.38 1.27 -11.85
C MET A 352 36.06 1.00 -12.59
N CYS A 353 35.18 0.22 -11.94
CA CYS A 353 33.82 -0.02 -12.44
C CYS A 353 33.00 1.27 -12.47
N PHE A 354 32.34 1.57 -13.58
CA PHE A 354 31.51 2.78 -13.70
C PHE A 354 30.32 2.78 -12.71
N THR A 355 29.80 1.59 -12.37
CA THR A 355 28.61 1.39 -11.54
C THR A 355 28.93 1.44 -10.05
N CYS A 356 29.80 0.54 -9.55
CA CYS A 356 30.09 0.42 -8.12
C CYS A 356 31.34 1.19 -7.67
N ARG A 357 32.09 1.79 -8.61
CA ARG A 357 33.32 2.55 -8.33
C ARG A 357 34.38 1.74 -7.56
N LYS A 358 34.34 0.41 -7.64
CA LYS A 358 35.39 -0.48 -7.10
C LYS A 358 36.43 -0.77 -8.20
N PRO A 359 37.71 -0.97 -7.85
CA PRO A 359 38.74 -1.35 -8.81
C PRO A 359 38.48 -2.75 -9.37
N PHE A 360 38.88 -3.00 -10.61
CA PHE A 360 38.78 -4.32 -11.22
C PHE A 360 39.77 -5.30 -10.58
N SER A 361 39.40 -6.58 -10.55
CA SER A 361 40.26 -7.65 -10.02
C SER A 361 40.22 -8.88 -10.92
N THR A 362 41.11 -9.84 -10.65
CA THR A 362 41.12 -11.13 -11.35
C THR A 362 39.84 -11.94 -11.10
N LYS A 363 39.23 -11.80 -9.91
CA LYS A 363 37.94 -12.42 -9.57
C LYS A 363 36.77 -11.70 -10.22
N ASN A 364 36.81 -10.36 -10.24
CA ASN A 364 35.76 -9.52 -10.80
C ASN A 364 36.33 -8.63 -11.92
N ARG A 365 36.40 -9.23 -13.11
CA ARG A 365 37.02 -8.65 -14.31
C ARG A 365 36.20 -7.49 -14.89
N LYS A 366 36.86 -6.61 -15.64
CA LYS A 366 36.20 -5.57 -16.45
C LYS A 366 35.47 -6.19 -17.65
N VAL A 367 34.24 -5.76 -17.87
CA VAL A 367 33.37 -6.15 -18.98
C VAL A 367 32.73 -4.90 -19.59
N ILE A 368 32.45 -4.95 -20.89
CA ILE A 368 31.70 -3.87 -21.56
C ILE A 368 30.21 -4.12 -21.30
N HIS A 369 29.56 -3.15 -20.67
CA HIS A 369 28.13 -3.17 -20.44
C HIS A 369 27.43 -2.30 -21.49
N HIS A 370 26.32 -2.80 -22.05
CA HIS A 370 25.62 -2.19 -23.17
C HIS A 370 24.11 -2.39 -23.03
N SER A 371 23.35 -1.51 -23.68
CA SER A 371 21.91 -1.62 -23.82
C SER A 371 21.58 -2.77 -24.78
N HIS A 372 20.83 -3.76 -24.30
CA HIS A 372 20.34 -4.85 -25.16
C HIS A 372 19.27 -4.38 -26.16
N LEU A 373 18.71 -3.18 -25.99
CA LEU A 373 17.67 -2.64 -26.88
C LEU A 373 18.26 -1.78 -28.01
N THR A 374 19.36 -1.08 -27.78
CA THR A 374 19.99 -0.18 -28.78
C THR A 374 21.36 -0.67 -29.27
N GLY A 375 21.97 -1.63 -28.58
CA GLY A 375 23.36 -2.05 -28.81
C GLY A 375 24.40 -1.05 -28.28
N GLU A 376 24.00 0.14 -27.85
CA GLU A 376 24.91 1.19 -27.41
C GLU A 376 25.60 0.85 -26.09
N VAL A 377 26.90 1.14 -26.02
CA VAL A 377 27.71 0.90 -24.82
C VAL A 377 27.39 1.95 -23.76
N ILE A 378 27.04 1.47 -22.56
CA ILE A 378 26.71 2.31 -21.41
C ILE A 378 27.96 2.62 -20.60
N GLY A 379 28.88 1.64 -20.46
CA GLY A 379 30.13 1.84 -19.76
C GLY A 379 30.88 0.55 -19.40
N ILE A 380 32.04 0.70 -18.77
CA ILE A 380 32.90 -0.43 -18.39
C ILE A 380 32.59 -0.87 -16.95
N ALA A 381 31.83 -1.96 -16.83
CA ALA A 381 31.39 -2.51 -15.56
C ALA A 381 32.33 -3.62 -15.07
N CYS A 382 32.22 -3.95 -13.78
CA CYS A 382 32.72 -5.23 -13.30
C CYS A 382 31.67 -6.32 -13.58
N ASN A 383 32.11 -7.56 -13.76
CA ASN A 383 31.25 -8.70 -14.06
C ASN A 383 30.06 -8.84 -13.08
N ASP A 384 30.29 -8.62 -11.77
CA ASP A 384 29.23 -8.70 -10.77
C ASP A 384 28.14 -7.63 -10.95
N CYS A 385 28.52 -6.39 -11.26
CA CYS A 385 27.57 -5.32 -11.54
C CYS A 385 26.80 -5.61 -12.82
N ASN A 386 27.51 -6.04 -13.87
CA ASN A 386 26.89 -6.39 -15.15
C ASN A 386 25.80 -7.48 -15.00
N LEU A 387 26.06 -8.52 -14.19
CA LEU A 387 25.07 -9.57 -13.93
C LEU A 387 23.84 -9.10 -13.14
N LYS A 388 23.97 -8.01 -12.37
CA LYS A 388 22.87 -7.40 -11.61
C LYS A 388 22.06 -6.41 -12.44
N MET A 389 22.68 -5.79 -13.44
CA MET A 389 22.09 -4.83 -14.38
C MET A 389 21.34 -5.56 -15.51
N LYS A 390 20.26 -6.26 -15.12
CA LYS A 390 19.38 -6.97 -16.06
C LYS A 390 18.24 -6.06 -16.50
N VAL A 391 17.85 -6.22 -17.76
CA VAL A 391 16.64 -5.62 -18.32
C VAL A 391 15.43 -5.95 -17.42
N PRO A 392 14.60 -4.96 -17.06
CA PRO A 392 13.43 -5.19 -16.22
C PRO A 392 12.41 -6.09 -16.91
N ASN A 393 11.73 -6.92 -16.10
CA ASN A 393 10.66 -7.82 -16.52
C ASN A 393 9.26 -7.23 -16.25
N PHE A 394 9.13 -5.91 -16.31
CA PHE A 394 7.86 -5.20 -16.14
C PHE A 394 7.87 -3.92 -16.97
N ILE A 395 6.68 -3.36 -17.21
CA ILE A 395 6.45 -2.13 -17.96
C ILE A 395 5.66 -1.17 -17.05
N PRO A 396 6.22 -0.02 -16.65
CA PRO A 396 5.51 0.97 -15.87
C PRO A 396 4.42 1.64 -16.69
N VAL A 397 3.20 1.64 -16.15
CA VAL A 397 2.06 2.41 -16.64
C VAL A 397 1.83 3.55 -15.65
N VAL A 398 2.08 4.78 -16.09
CA VAL A 398 2.03 5.98 -15.27
C VAL A 398 0.72 6.70 -15.53
N ILE A 399 -0.08 6.87 -14.49
CA ILE A 399 -1.33 7.64 -14.51
C ILE A 399 -1.24 8.69 -13.40
N HIS A 400 -1.71 9.92 -13.66
CA HIS A 400 -1.67 10.99 -12.66
C HIS A 400 -2.85 10.86 -11.69
N ASN A 401 -2.58 10.78 -10.39
CA ASN A 401 -3.59 10.56 -9.35
C ASN A 401 -4.30 9.19 -9.45
N LEU A 402 -3.59 8.17 -9.95
CA LEU A 402 -4.08 6.79 -10.06
C LEU A 402 -4.75 6.29 -8.77
N LYS A 403 -4.11 6.50 -7.62
CA LYS A 403 -4.59 6.05 -6.30
C LYS A 403 -5.89 6.72 -5.90
N GLY A 404 -6.10 7.97 -6.32
CA GLY A 404 -7.28 8.75 -6.00
C GLY A 404 -8.47 8.45 -6.89
N PHE A 405 -8.23 8.02 -8.13
CA PHE A 405 -9.23 8.01 -9.19
C PHE A 405 -9.21 6.71 -10.01
N ASP A 406 -8.31 6.60 -10.99
CA ASP A 406 -8.36 5.61 -12.07
C ASP A 406 -8.21 4.16 -11.61
N ALA A 407 -7.50 3.95 -10.50
CA ALA A 407 -7.33 2.60 -9.95
C ALA A 407 -8.69 1.97 -9.63
N ASN A 408 -9.66 2.74 -9.15
CA ASN A 408 -10.97 2.21 -8.82
C ASN A 408 -11.70 1.71 -10.06
N LEU A 409 -11.62 2.46 -11.17
CA LEU A 409 -12.23 2.10 -12.45
C LEU A 409 -11.65 0.77 -12.97
N ILE A 410 -10.32 0.66 -13.01
CA ILE A 410 -9.61 -0.54 -13.49
C ILE A 410 -9.93 -1.75 -12.61
N MET A 411 -9.91 -1.57 -11.29
CA MET A 411 -10.13 -2.65 -10.33
C MET A 411 -11.54 -3.25 -10.39
N THR A 412 -12.55 -2.52 -10.90
CA THR A 412 -13.89 -3.09 -11.12
C THR A 412 -13.92 -4.20 -12.17
N LYS A 413 -13.03 -4.16 -13.17
CA LYS A 413 -13.00 -5.09 -14.31
C LYS A 413 -11.82 -6.05 -14.29
N ILE A 414 -10.80 -5.80 -13.47
CA ILE A 414 -9.58 -6.63 -13.39
C ILE A 414 -9.88 -8.12 -13.11
N GLY A 415 -11.00 -8.41 -12.43
CA GLY A 415 -11.45 -9.77 -12.15
C GLY A 415 -11.84 -10.60 -13.38
N LYS A 416 -11.97 -9.99 -14.56
CA LYS A 416 -12.14 -10.70 -15.85
C LYS A 416 -10.83 -11.31 -16.36
N TYR A 417 -9.68 -10.80 -15.92
CA TYR A 417 -8.34 -11.13 -16.42
C TYR A 417 -7.54 -12.00 -15.44
N LYS A 418 -8.22 -12.92 -14.74
CA LYS A 418 -7.63 -13.75 -13.67
C LYS A 418 -6.59 -14.76 -14.18
N GLU A 419 -6.55 -15.00 -15.47
CA GLU A 419 -5.54 -15.78 -16.16
C GLU A 419 -4.16 -15.11 -16.17
N HIS A 420 -4.12 -13.78 -16.02
CA HIS A 420 -2.89 -13.03 -15.85
C HIS A 420 -2.47 -12.95 -14.37
N VAL A 421 -1.17 -12.80 -14.14
CA VAL A 421 -0.65 -12.59 -12.78
C VAL A 421 -1.11 -11.21 -12.28
N ILE A 422 -1.94 -11.20 -11.24
CA ILE A 422 -2.41 -9.98 -10.59
C ILE A 422 -1.73 -9.86 -9.23
N ASN A 423 -1.04 -8.75 -9.00
CA ASN A 423 -0.43 -8.43 -7.71
C ASN A 423 -0.84 -7.02 -7.28
N VAL A 424 -1.27 -6.85 -6.04
CA VAL A 424 -1.87 -5.60 -5.56
C VAL A 424 -1.17 -5.15 -4.28
N ILE A 425 -0.77 -3.88 -4.24
CA ILE A 425 -0.22 -3.21 -3.06
C ILE A 425 -1.30 -2.27 -2.52
N PRO A 426 -2.11 -2.70 -1.54
CA PRO A 426 -3.15 -1.86 -0.97
C PRO A 426 -2.52 -0.70 -0.17
N TYR A 427 -3.12 0.48 -0.25
CA TYR A 427 -2.79 1.60 0.64
C TYR A 427 -3.73 1.62 1.85
N ASN A 428 -5.01 1.43 1.61
CA ASN A 428 -6.02 1.19 2.64
C ASN A 428 -7.11 0.26 2.07
N LYS A 429 -8.27 0.13 2.74
CA LYS A 429 -9.35 -0.76 2.29
C LYS A 429 -9.99 -0.37 0.94
N GLU A 430 -9.79 0.87 0.49
CA GLU A 430 -10.44 1.43 -0.70
C GLU A 430 -9.44 1.87 -1.79
N LYS A 431 -8.24 2.27 -1.39
CA LYS A 431 -7.22 2.85 -2.27
C LYS A 431 -6.04 1.91 -2.45
N TYR A 432 -5.53 1.86 -3.66
CA TYR A 432 -4.39 1.03 -4.05
C TYR A 432 -3.16 1.92 -4.28
N LEU A 433 -2.02 1.58 -3.69
CA LEU A 433 -0.77 2.28 -3.95
C LEU A 433 -0.25 1.97 -5.36
N SER A 434 -0.33 0.70 -5.74
CA SER A 434 0.06 0.18 -7.05
C SER A 434 -0.54 -1.20 -7.24
N PHE A 435 -0.72 -1.61 -8.48
CA PHE A 435 -1.06 -2.98 -8.84
C PHE A 435 -0.33 -3.38 -10.12
N THR A 436 -0.22 -4.67 -10.36
CA THR A 436 0.42 -5.28 -11.52
C THR A 436 -0.56 -6.24 -12.18
N LEU A 437 -0.66 -6.16 -13.50
CA LEU A 437 -1.41 -7.08 -14.35
C LEU A 437 -0.44 -7.62 -15.41
N GLY A 438 -0.13 -8.92 -15.34
CA GLY A 438 0.93 -9.50 -16.18
C GLY A 438 2.29 -8.84 -15.88
N HIS A 439 2.90 -8.24 -16.89
CA HIS A 439 4.11 -7.43 -16.79
C HIS A 439 3.82 -5.92 -16.64
N LEU A 440 2.57 -5.47 -16.73
CA LEU A 440 2.19 -4.05 -16.59
C LEU A 440 2.12 -3.66 -15.12
N ARG A 441 2.93 -2.68 -14.69
CA ARG A 441 2.94 -2.16 -13.32
C ARG A 441 2.40 -0.73 -13.29
N PHE A 442 1.26 -0.55 -12.66
CA PHE A 442 0.60 0.76 -12.55
C PHE A 442 1.21 1.58 -11.42
N ILE A 443 1.69 2.78 -11.72
CA ILE A 443 2.27 3.72 -10.76
C ILE A 443 1.62 5.10 -10.87
N ASP A 444 1.51 5.76 -9.72
CA ASP A 444 0.87 7.07 -9.60
C ASP A 444 1.92 8.19 -9.67
N SER A 445 1.85 9.05 -10.68
CA SER A 445 2.80 10.17 -10.81
C SER A 445 2.67 11.19 -9.69
N LEU A 446 1.49 11.31 -9.04
CA LEU A 446 1.27 12.23 -7.92
C LEU A 446 2.04 11.80 -6.66
N GLN A 447 2.37 10.51 -6.53
CA GLN A 447 3.24 10.02 -5.44
C GLN A 447 4.72 10.41 -5.64
N PHE A 448 5.05 10.94 -6.82
CA PHE A 448 6.37 11.47 -7.14
C PHE A 448 6.37 13.00 -7.14
N LEU A 449 5.42 13.59 -7.87
CA LEU A 449 5.25 15.01 -8.08
C LEU A 449 3.91 15.43 -7.46
N ASN A 450 3.94 15.81 -6.18
CA ASN A 450 2.74 16.09 -5.39
C ASN A 450 2.13 17.48 -5.69
N GLU A 451 1.78 17.72 -6.96
CA GLU A 451 1.22 18.94 -7.49
C GLU A 451 0.27 18.59 -8.65
N SER A 452 -0.68 19.48 -8.98
CA SER A 452 -1.57 19.26 -10.12
C SER A 452 -0.81 19.31 -11.45
N LEU A 453 -1.29 18.56 -12.46
CA LEU A 453 -0.72 18.60 -13.80
C LEU A 453 -0.65 20.02 -14.39
N ALA A 454 -1.59 20.90 -14.04
CA ALA A 454 -1.57 22.32 -14.44
C ALA A 454 -0.40 23.09 -13.80
N SER A 455 -0.17 22.90 -12.49
CA SER A 455 0.95 23.49 -11.75
C SER A 455 2.29 23.02 -12.33
N LEU A 456 2.42 21.71 -12.58
CA LEU A 456 3.61 21.09 -13.16
C LEU A 456 3.90 21.58 -14.58
N THR A 457 2.86 21.69 -15.42
CA THR A 457 2.98 22.25 -16.78
C THR A 457 3.50 23.69 -16.75
N LYS A 458 2.93 24.53 -15.87
CA LYS A 458 3.36 25.94 -15.72
C LYS A 458 4.83 26.04 -15.30
N ASN A 459 5.26 25.21 -14.36
CA ASN A 459 6.66 25.18 -13.91
C ASN A 459 7.61 24.75 -15.04
N LEU A 460 7.23 23.73 -15.83
CA LEU A 460 8.03 23.26 -16.95
C LEU A 460 8.11 24.29 -18.10
N ALA A 461 7.00 24.99 -18.35
CA ALA A 461 6.94 26.06 -19.34
C ALA A 461 7.85 27.25 -18.99
N GLN A 462 8.03 27.55 -17.71
CA GLN A 462 8.98 28.57 -17.24
C GLN A 462 10.44 28.19 -17.46
N GLU A 463 10.79 26.90 -17.42
CA GLU A 463 12.14 26.45 -17.72
C GLU A 463 12.46 26.69 -19.19
N ARG A 464 11.89 25.88 -20.11
CA ARG A 464 12.05 26.00 -21.58
C ARG A 464 10.98 25.17 -22.33
N GLU A 465 10.37 25.75 -23.36
CA GLU A 465 9.41 25.06 -24.26
C GLU A 465 9.97 23.80 -24.94
N LYS A 466 11.30 23.69 -25.10
CA LYS A 466 11.97 22.53 -25.72
C LYS A 466 11.71 21.20 -24.98
N HIS A 467 11.24 21.26 -23.74
CA HIS A 467 10.96 20.08 -22.93
C HIS A 467 9.60 19.43 -23.26
N PHE A 468 8.75 20.09 -24.06
CA PHE A 468 7.47 19.56 -24.51
C PHE A 468 7.59 18.82 -25.85
N VAL A 469 8.22 17.65 -25.83
CA VAL A 469 8.49 16.84 -27.02
C VAL A 469 7.23 16.11 -27.48
N PHE A 470 6.49 15.49 -26.56
CA PHE A 470 5.30 14.71 -26.87
C PHE A 470 4.12 15.62 -27.20
N LEU A 471 3.94 16.73 -26.48
CA LEU A 471 2.91 17.72 -26.84
C LEU A 471 3.12 18.26 -28.25
N ARG A 472 4.36 18.59 -28.63
CA ARG A 472 4.69 19.08 -29.97
C ARG A 472 4.51 18.01 -31.05
N LYS A 473 4.73 16.74 -30.74
CA LYS A 473 4.45 15.61 -31.65
C LYS A 473 2.94 15.41 -31.84
N SER A 474 2.16 15.52 -30.77
CA SER A 474 0.69 15.39 -30.79
C SER A 474 0.00 16.57 -31.48
N PHE A 475 0.58 17.78 -31.36
CA PHE A 475 0.08 19.01 -31.96
C PHE A 475 1.19 19.75 -32.73
N PRO A 476 1.50 19.35 -33.98
CA PRO A 476 2.62 19.91 -34.75
C PRO A 476 2.45 21.37 -35.17
N ASN A 477 1.22 21.88 -35.21
CA ASN A 477 0.94 23.28 -35.57
C ASN A 477 1.46 24.22 -34.45
N PRO A 478 2.36 25.17 -34.74
CA PRO A 478 2.91 26.08 -33.73
C PRO A 478 1.86 26.90 -32.98
N GLU A 479 0.77 27.32 -33.64
CA GLU A 479 -0.29 28.09 -33.00
C GLU A 479 -1.03 27.20 -31.98
N HIS A 480 -1.37 25.97 -32.37
CA HIS A 480 -2.02 24.99 -31.48
C HIS A 480 -1.11 24.60 -30.32
N PHE A 481 0.17 24.33 -30.58
CA PHE A 481 1.16 24.01 -29.54
C PHE A 481 1.26 25.13 -28.49
N SER A 482 1.46 26.37 -28.91
CA SER A 482 1.59 27.50 -27.98
C SER A 482 0.33 27.72 -27.13
N MET A 483 -0.84 27.42 -27.68
CA MET A 483 -2.12 27.50 -26.98
C MET A 483 -2.26 26.39 -25.94
N LEU A 484 -1.86 25.16 -26.26
CA LEU A 484 -2.02 23.97 -25.42
C LEU A 484 -0.92 23.81 -24.34
N LEU A 485 0.02 24.76 -24.25
CA LEU A 485 0.92 24.88 -23.09
C LEU A 485 0.18 25.31 -21.82
N ARG A 486 -1.04 25.85 -21.95
CA ARG A 486 -1.97 26.08 -20.85
C ARG A 486 -2.91 24.88 -20.77
N LYS A 487 -3.06 24.29 -19.57
CA LYS A 487 -4.09 23.26 -19.35
C LYS A 487 -5.47 23.87 -19.66
N GLY A 488 -6.25 23.18 -20.50
CA GLY A 488 -7.59 23.64 -20.84
C GLY A 488 -8.63 23.31 -19.79
N VAL A 489 -9.87 23.73 -20.08
CA VAL A 489 -10.99 23.65 -19.16
C VAL A 489 -12.11 22.86 -19.80
N PHE A 490 -12.66 21.91 -19.05
CA PHE A 490 -13.69 20.99 -19.51
C PHE A 490 -14.87 21.00 -18.52
N PRO A 491 -16.13 20.99 -18.99
CA PRO A 491 -17.31 21.08 -18.11
C PRO A 491 -17.68 19.69 -17.56
N TYR A 492 -16.87 19.16 -16.63
CA TYR A 492 -17.04 17.80 -16.09
C TYR A 492 -18.46 17.54 -15.56
N ASP A 493 -18.96 18.39 -14.66
CA ASP A 493 -20.29 18.27 -14.04
C ASP A 493 -21.46 18.33 -15.04
N TYR A 494 -21.24 18.93 -16.23
CA TYR A 494 -22.24 18.98 -17.29
C TYR A 494 -22.33 17.65 -18.04
N VAL A 495 -21.20 16.96 -18.24
CA VAL A 495 -21.13 15.73 -19.05
C VAL A 495 -21.48 14.52 -18.18
N ASP A 496 -22.77 14.41 -17.86
CA ASP A 496 -23.36 13.31 -17.08
C ASP A 496 -23.95 12.18 -17.97
N GLU A 497 -24.08 12.42 -19.29
CA GLU A 497 -24.61 11.48 -20.26
C GLU A 497 -23.81 11.48 -21.57
N GLU A 498 -23.74 10.34 -22.24
CA GLU A 498 -23.06 10.20 -23.55
C GLU A 498 -23.67 11.08 -24.64
N SER A 499 -24.99 11.31 -24.58
CA SER A 499 -25.72 12.16 -25.53
C SER A 499 -25.14 13.58 -25.64
N LYS A 500 -24.59 14.11 -24.53
CA LYS A 500 -23.98 15.44 -24.47
C LYS A 500 -22.67 15.53 -25.23
N LEU A 501 -21.97 14.40 -25.42
CA LEU A 501 -20.73 14.36 -26.20
C LEU A 501 -21.00 14.60 -27.70
N GLU A 502 -22.24 14.42 -28.16
CA GLU A 502 -22.66 14.67 -29.54
C GLU A 502 -23.10 16.12 -29.80
N GLU A 503 -23.13 16.97 -28.75
CA GLU A 503 -23.47 18.38 -28.87
C GLU A 503 -22.47 19.13 -29.76
N ARG A 504 -22.99 19.95 -30.67
CA ARG A 504 -22.21 20.65 -31.71
C ARG A 504 -21.79 22.07 -31.35
N SER A 505 -21.97 22.45 -30.09
CA SER A 505 -21.62 23.76 -29.56
C SER A 505 -21.03 23.60 -28.16
N LEU A 506 -20.15 24.52 -27.78
CA LEU A 506 -19.68 24.59 -26.41
C LEU A 506 -20.88 24.93 -25.48
N PRO A 507 -21.00 24.28 -24.31
CA PRO A 507 -22.04 24.61 -23.33
C PRO A 507 -21.96 26.07 -22.88
N SER A 508 -23.06 26.59 -22.34
CA SER A 508 -23.08 27.95 -21.77
C SER A 508 -22.16 28.04 -20.55
N LYS A 509 -21.74 29.26 -20.21
CA LYS A 509 -20.80 29.50 -19.10
C LYS A 509 -21.30 28.94 -17.76
N GLU A 510 -22.61 28.97 -17.53
CA GLU A 510 -23.24 28.44 -16.32
C GLU A 510 -23.03 26.92 -16.17
N ASN A 511 -22.97 26.20 -17.29
CA ASN A 511 -22.77 24.75 -17.32
C ASN A 511 -21.32 24.32 -17.02
N PHE A 512 -20.38 25.27 -16.89
CA PHE A 512 -19.02 24.99 -16.43
C PHE A 512 -18.86 25.11 -14.90
N TYR A 513 -19.95 25.27 -14.15
CA TYR A 513 -19.90 25.28 -12.69
C TYR A 513 -19.37 23.96 -12.14
N SER A 514 -18.32 24.01 -11.31
CA SER A 514 -17.78 22.83 -10.65
C SER A 514 -18.39 22.65 -9.27
N ARG A 515 -19.05 21.52 -9.02
CA ARG A 515 -19.56 21.19 -7.68
C ARG A 515 -18.45 20.83 -6.71
N LEU A 516 -17.31 20.37 -7.21
CA LEU A 516 -16.17 19.96 -6.39
C LEU A 516 -15.45 21.15 -5.75
N SER A 517 -15.28 22.24 -6.51
CA SER A 517 -14.67 23.48 -6.01
C SER A 517 -15.69 24.54 -5.60
N GLU A 518 -16.99 24.32 -5.85
CA GLU A 518 -18.08 25.27 -5.64
C GLU A 518 -17.84 26.63 -6.34
N GLU A 519 -17.24 26.57 -7.54
CA GLU A 519 -16.82 27.75 -8.29
C GLU A 519 -17.34 27.74 -9.74
N HIS A 520 -17.66 28.94 -10.24
CA HIS A 520 -17.89 29.16 -11.66
C HIS A 520 -16.57 29.34 -12.41
N ILE A 521 -16.56 28.94 -13.68
CA ILE A 521 -15.44 29.23 -14.58
C ILE A 521 -15.18 30.74 -14.69
N SER A 522 -13.89 31.11 -14.74
CA SER A 522 -13.49 32.50 -15.00
C SER A 522 -13.85 32.93 -16.43
N GLU A 523 -14.05 34.24 -16.65
CA GLU A 523 -14.27 34.78 -18.00
C GLU A 523 -13.10 34.47 -18.94
N GLU A 524 -11.87 34.51 -18.40
CA GLU A 524 -10.65 34.24 -19.17
C GLU A 524 -10.57 32.78 -19.62
N ASP A 525 -10.95 31.84 -18.75
CA ASP A 525 -10.98 30.41 -19.05
C ASP A 525 -12.08 30.07 -20.04
N PHE A 526 -13.27 30.66 -19.90
CA PHE A 526 -14.37 30.45 -20.84
C PHE A 526 -14.05 31.02 -22.23
N HIS A 527 -13.44 32.21 -22.30
CA HIS A 527 -12.98 32.77 -23.57
C HIS A 527 -11.89 31.89 -24.21
N PHE A 528 -10.98 31.34 -23.39
CA PHE A 528 -9.97 30.40 -23.85
C PHE A 528 -10.60 29.12 -24.42
N ALA A 529 -11.61 28.56 -23.75
CA ALA A 529 -12.33 27.38 -24.22
C ALA A 529 -12.97 27.60 -25.60
N ASN A 530 -13.64 28.74 -25.80
CA ASN A 530 -14.20 29.14 -27.09
C ASN A 530 -13.13 29.30 -28.17
N LYS A 531 -12.00 29.93 -27.83
CA LYS A 531 -10.87 30.08 -28.75
C LYS A 531 -10.32 28.72 -29.19
N VAL A 532 -10.17 27.76 -28.28
CA VAL A 532 -9.73 26.39 -28.61
C VAL A 532 -10.73 25.72 -29.54
N TRP A 533 -12.03 25.82 -29.23
CA TRP A 533 -13.11 25.25 -30.04
C TRP A 533 -13.06 25.73 -31.50
N GLU A 534 -12.94 27.04 -31.70
CA GLU A 534 -12.85 27.65 -33.03
C GLU A 534 -11.54 27.31 -33.75
N LYS A 535 -10.38 27.46 -33.08
CA LYS A 535 -9.05 27.31 -33.69
C LYS A 535 -8.70 25.87 -34.03
N MET A 536 -9.27 24.91 -33.30
CA MET A 536 -9.10 23.48 -33.56
C MET A 536 -10.19 22.92 -34.48
N ASN A 537 -11.14 23.75 -34.92
CA ASN A 537 -12.27 23.37 -35.77
C ASN A 537 -13.06 22.17 -35.20
N VAL A 538 -13.34 22.23 -33.90
CA VAL A 538 -14.01 21.18 -33.14
C VAL A 538 -15.49 21.12 -33.55
N LYS A 539 -15.99 19.91 -33.81
CA LYS A 539 -17.38 19.72 -34.26
C LYS A 539 -18.31 19.25 -33.15
N THR A 540 -17.80 18.51 -32.17
CA THR A 540 -18.61 17.98 -31.07
C THR A 540 -17.89 18.09 -29.73
N LEU A 541 -18.65 18.09 -28.63
CA LEU A 541 -18.08 18.10 -27.28
C LEU A 541 -17.22 16.85 -27.01
N GLY A 542 -17.52 15.73 -27.65
CA GLY A 542 -16.68 14.54 -27.65
C GLY A 542 -15.32 14.80 -28.32
N GLU A 543 -15.28 15.40 -29.52
CA GLU A 543 -14.00 15.76 -30.15
C GLU A 543 -13.19 16.74 -29.29
N TYR A 544 -13.87 17.62 -28.56
CA TYR A 544 -13.25 18.52 -27.59
C TYR A 544 -12.58 17.75 -26.43
N SER A 545 -13.30 16.78 -25.86
CA SER A 545 -12.77 15.87 -24.85
C SER A 545 -11.56 15.07 -25.35
N ASP A 546 -11.62 14.50 -26.56
CA ASP A 546 -10.51 13.72 -27.13
C ASP A 546 -9.22 14.56 -27.29
N ILE A 547 -9.36 15.86 -27.57
CA ILE A 547 -8.23 16.80 -27.63
C ILE A 547 -7.62 17.00 -26.25
N TYR A 548 -8.44 17.16 -25.21
CA TYR A 548 -7.97 17.32 -23.84
C TYR A 548 -7.32 16.06 -23.29
N LEU A 549 -7.93 14.90 -23.51
CA LEU A 549 -7.34 13.63 -23.12
C LEU A 549 -5.98 13.43 -23.79
N ARG A 550 -5.86 13.74 -25.09
CA ARG A 550 -4.58 13.69 -25.80
C ARG A 550 -3.56 14.68 -25.24
N MET A 551 -4.00 15.88 -24.87
CA MET A 551 -3.16 16.90 -24.27
C MET A 551 -2.67 16.47 -22.89
N ASP A 552 -3.54 15.98 -22.01
CA ASP A 552 -3.18 15.57 -20.65
C ASP A 552 -2.22 14.38 -20.67
N VAL A 553 -2.43 13.38 -21.54
CA VAL A 553 -1.48 12.27 -21.74
C VAL A 553 -0.11 12.77 -22.25
N ALA A 554 -0.10 13.73 -23.19
CA ALA A 554 1.14 14.27 -23.74
C ALA A 554 1.90 15.13 -22.71
N LEU A 555 1.19 15.96 -21.95
CA LEU A 555 1.76 16.77 -20.87
C LEU A 555 2.32 15.88 -19.76
N LEU A 556 1.58 14.84 -19.35
CA LEU A 556 2.05 13.86 -18.37
C LEU A 556 3.33 13.17 -18.86
N SER A 557 3.38 12.78 -20.14
CA SER A 557 4.56 12.18 -20.74
C SER A 557 5.76 13.14 -20.68
N ASP A 558 5.60 14.40 -21.09
CA ASP A 558 6.67 15.39 -21.07
C ASP A 558 7.18 15.69 -19.65
N ILE A 559 6.26 15.88 -18.70
CA ILE A 559 6.58 16.19 -17.30
C ILE A 559 7.31 15.02 -16.64
N PHE A 560 6.80 13.79 -16.78
CA PHE A 560 7.39 12.65 -16.10
C PHE A 560 8.70 12.22 -16.76
N GLU A 561 8.84 12.28 -18.10
CA GLU A 561 10.12 12.03 -18.77
C GLU A 561 11.18 13.06 -18.37
N ARG A 562 10.78 14.33 -18.18
CA ARG A 562 11.67 15.37 -17.63
C ARG A 562 12.08 15.06 -16.19
N PHE A 563 11.15 14.60 -15.36
CA PHE A 563 11.46 14.17 -13.99
C PHE A 563 12.43 12.99 -13.98
N ARG A 564 12.27 12.02 -14.90
CA ARG A 564 13.22 10.92 -15.09
C ARG A 564 14.62 11.43 -15.45
N ASP A 565 14.72 12.40 -16.36
CA ASP A 565 16.00 13.00 -16.74
C ASP A 565 16.70 13.68 -15.55
N ILE A 566 15.94 14.47 -14.77
CA ILE A 566 16.45 15.14 -13.57
C ILE A 566 16.90 14.10 -12.54
N SER A 567 16.10 13.06 -12.30
CA SER A 567 16.41 12.02 -11.33
C SER A 567 17.65 11.20 -11.73
N LEU A 568 17.78 10.86 -13.01
CA LEU A 568 18.97 10.17 -13.54
C LEU A 568 20.21 11.05 -13.50
N ARG A 569 20.08 12.36 -13.74
CA ARG A 569 21.21 13.30 -13.63
C ARG A 569 21.66 13.48 -12.18
N ASP A 570 20.72 13.72 -11.27
CA ASP A 570 21.04 14.18 -9.91
C ASP A 570 21.21 13.03 -8.93
N TYR A 571 20.41 11.96 -9.06
CA TYR A 571 20.44 10.77 -8.20
C TYR A 571 21.00 9.53 -8.90
N GLN A 572 21.12 9.54 -10.24
CA GLN A 572 21.49 8.36 -11.04
C GLN A 572 20.57 7.16 -10.75
N LEU A 573 19.28 7.44 -10.60
CA LEU A 573 18.22 6.48 -10.38
C LEU A 573 17.00 6.87 -11.22
N ASP A 574 16.39 5.91 -11.89
CA ASP A 574 15.15 6.14 -12.65
C ASP A 574 13.93 5.94 -11.73
N PRO A 575 13.03 6.94 -11.60
CA PRO A 575 11.84 6.84 -10.77
C PRO A 575 10.88 5.72 -11.20
N CYS A 576 10.91 5.27 -12.46
CA CYS A 576 10.07 4.18 -12.96
C CYS A 576 10.28 2.82 -12.24
N TYR A 577 11.37 2.65 -11.48
CA TYR A 577 11.60 1.44 -10.67
C TYR A 577 10.97 1.50 -9.27
N TYR A 578 10.42 2.63 -8.89
CA TYR A 578 9.87 2.89 -7.56
C TYR A 578 8.37 3.08 -7.63
N TYR A 579 7.72 3.03 -6.48
CA TYR A 579 6.28 3.30 -6.34
C TYR A 579 6.00 4.75 -5.89
N THR A 580 6.93 5.34 -5.15
CA THR A 580 6.76 6.65 -4.50
C THR A 580 8.09 7.38 -4.32
N THR A 581 8.04 8.71 -4.10
CA THR A 581 9.22 9.53 -3.75
C THR A 581 9.97 9.02 -2.52
N PRO A 582 9.35 8.63 -1.39
CA PRO A 582 10.08 8.06 -0.26
C PRO A 582 10.98 6.87 -0.63
N GLY A 583 10.49 5.95 -1.47
CA GLY A 583 11.30 4.82 -1.93
C GLY A 583 12.48 5.24 -2.81
N LEU A 584 12.27 6.20 -3.71
CA LEU A 584 13.33 6.79 -4.53
C LEU A 584 14.38 7.50 -3.65
N SER A 585 13.93 8.34 -2.72
CA SER A 585 14.77 9.11 -1.80
C SER A 585 15.61 8.22 -0.90
N TRP A 586 15.04 7.09 -0.43
CA TRP A 586 15.77 6.12 0.38
C TRP A 586 16.94 5.49 -0.39
N SER A 587 16.69 4.99 -1.61
CA SER A 587 17.75 4.44 -2.45
C SER A 587 18.75 5.51 -2.92
N ALA A 588 18.29 6.74 -3.16
CA ALA A 588 19.16 7.86 -3.49
C ALA A 588 20.11 8.22 -2.34
N MET A 589 19.60 8.21 -1.10
CA MET A 589 20.39 8.44 0.11
C MET A 589 21.48 7.36 0.26
N LEU A 590 21.12 6.08 0.19
CA LEU A 590 22.08 4.97 0.29
C LEU A 590 23.16 5.06 -0.81
N LYS A 591 22.76 5.40 -2.05
CA LYS A 591 23.69 5.51 -3.18
C LYS A 591 24.63 6.71 -3.06
N LYS A 592 24.12 7.89 -2.71
CA LYS A 592 24.92 9.12 -2.63
C LYS A 592 25.90 9.12 -1.46
N THR A 593 25.48 8.58 -0.32
CA THR A 593 26.30 8.55 0.89
C THR A 593 27.25 7.36 0.92
N GLY A 594 26.89 6.24 0.27
CA GLY A 594 27.63 4.98 0.38
C GLY A 594 27.62 4.40 1.79
N VAL A 595 26.69 4.86 2.64
CA VAL A 595 26.57 4.40 4.03
C VAL A 595 26.16 2.92 4.07
N VAL A 596 26.70 2.22 5.05
CA VAL A 596 26.33 0.85 5.41
C VAL A 596 25.67 0.93 6.79
N LEU A 597 24.39 0.56 6.86
CA LEU A 597 23.61 0.62 8.10
C LEU A 597 23.46 -0.78 8.69
N ASP A 598 23.66 -0.90 10.00
CA ASP A 598 23.36 -2.17 10.67
C ASP A 598 21.85 -2.34 10.78
N LEU A 599 21.38 -3.58 10.61
CA LEU A 599 19.98 -3.92 10.82
C LEU A 599 19.72 -4.30 12.27
N ILE A 600 18.54 -3.96 12.79
CA ILE A 600 18.12 -4.32 14.15
C ILE A 600 17.82 -5.82 14.18
N THR A 601 18.62 -6.57 14.94
CA THR A 601 18.46 -8.03 15.10
C THR A 601 17.84 -8.44 16.42
N ASP A 602 17.60 -7.48 17.32
CA ASP A 602 17.03 -7.68 18.65
C ASP A 602 15.68 -6.96 18.75
N ILE A 603 14.64 -7.70 19.14
CA ILE A 603 13.29 -7.18 19.29
C ILE A 603 13.18 -6.15 20.42
N ASP A 604 13.92 -6.33 21.51
CA ASP A 604 13.85 -5.43 22.66
C ASP A 604 14.43 -4.05 22.27
N MET A 605 15.44 -4.03 21.40
CA MET A 605 15.96 -2.78 20.83
C MET A 605 14.97 -2.10 19.90
N LEU A 606 14.24 -2.86 19.08
CA LEU A 606 13.19 -2.32 18.21
C LEU A 606 12.08 -1.69 19.06
N LEU A 607 11.57 -2.41 20.05
CA LEU A 607 10.52 -1.93 20.97
C LEU A 607 10.97 -0.70 21.74
N PHE A 608 12.23 -0.66 22.19
CA PHE A 608 12.80 0.53 22.83
C PHE A 608 12.78 1.75 21.90
N ILE A 609 13.18 1.59 20.64
CA ILE A 609 13.18 2.68 19.65
C ILE A 609 11.75 3.13 19.36
N GLU A 610 10.82 2.21 19.08
CA GLU A 610 9.42 2.51 18.79
C GLU A 610 8.76 3.28 19.93
N LYS A 611 9.00 2.85 21.18
CA LYS A 611 8.52 3.55 22.38
C LYS A 611 9.10 4.96 22.52
N GLY A 612 10.28 5.21 21.96
CA GLY A 612 10.95 6.51 21.93
C GLY A 612 10.49 7.44 20.80
N LEU A 613 9.79 6.95 19.77
CA LEU A 613 9.39 7.76 18.62
C LEU A 613 8.37 8.83 19.02
N ARG A 614 8.62 10.08 18.64
CA ARG A 614 7.71 11.22 18.82
C ARG A 614 7.59 11.99 17.52
N GLY A 615 6.41 12.55 17.27
CA GLY A 615 6.18 13.46 16.16
C GLY A 615 6.70 14.87 16.44
N GLY A 616 6.34 15.82 15.57
CA GLY A 616 6.62 17.23 15.79
C GLY A 616 5.92 17.75 17.05
N VAL A 617 6.64 18.56 17.84
CA VAL A 617 6.05 19.21 19.02
C VAL A 617 5.11 20.31 18.53
N SER A 618 3.82 20.18 18.83
CA SER A 618 2.82 21.23 18.61
C SER A 618 2.32 21.71 19.98
N SER A 619 2.38 23.01 20.22
CA SER A 619 2.02 23.60 21.51
C SER A 619 1.38 24.97 21.33
N ILE A 620 0.26 25.19 22.01
CA ILE A 620 -0.44 26.48 22.06
C ILE A 620 -0.18 27.08 23.44
N PHE A 621 0.71 28.07 23.52
CA PHE A 621 1.02 28.78 24.78
C PHE A 621 0.03 29.90 25.09
N HIS A 622 -0.63 30.45 24.06
CA HIS A 622 -1.65 31.49 24.19
C HIS A 622 -2.76 31.22 23.17
N ARG A 623 -4.03 31.15 23.62
CA ARG A 623 -5.16 30.72 22.77
C ARG A 623 -5.44 31.65 21.59
N TYR A 624 -5.26 32.95 21.78
CA TYR A 624 -5.51 33.95 20.73
C TYR A 624 -4.64 35.18 20.94
N ALA A 625 -3.91 35.61 19.90
CA ALA A 625 -3.17 36.86 19.93
C ALA A 625 -3.54 37.66 18.67
N LYS A 626 -3.88 38.94 18.86
CA LYS A 626 -4.14 39.90 17.77
C LYS A 626 -3.10 41.01 17.87
N ALA A 627 -2.39 41.26 16.77
CA ALA A 627 -1.51 42.42 16.67
C ALA A 627 -2.35 43.71 16.69
N ASN A 628 -1.85 44.76 17.36
CA ASN A 628 -2.40 46.10 17.32
C ASN A 628 -1.31 47.07 16.90
N ASN A 629 -1.19 47.38 15.60
CA ASN A 629 -0.17 48.33 15.15
C ASN A 629 -0.65 49.20 13.99
N PRO A 630 -0.01 50.37 13.76
CA PRO A 630 -0.47 51.37 12.79
C PRO A 630 -0.52 50.91 11.33
N TYR A 631 0.09 49.77 10.99
CA TYR A 631 0.06 49.22 9.63
C TYR A 631 -1.25 48.45 9.34
N LEU A 632 -2.03 48.12 10.37
CA LEU A 632 -3.34 47.47 10.24
C LEU A 632 -4.43 48.53 10.08
N ILE A 633 -4.50 49.16 8.90
CA ILE A 633 -5.30 50.36 8.61
C ILE A 633 -6.77 50.25 9.05
N ASN A 634 -7.37 49.06 8.94
CA ASN A 634 -8.78 48.85 9.25
C ASN A 634 -9.05 48.37 10.69
N ASP A 635 -8.01 47.96 11.42
CA ASP A 635 -8.12 47.22 12.69
C ASP A 635 -7.30 47.83 13.84
N TYR A 636 -6.56 48.91 13.58
CA TYR A 636 -5.71 49.58 14.55
C TYR A 636 -6.52 50.41 15.56
N ASP A 637 -6.29 50.15 16.84
CA ASP A 637 -6.91 50.88 17.94
C ASP A 637 -5.81 51.69 18.67
N PRO A 638 -5.75 53.02 18.47
CA PRO A 638 -4.74 53.87 19.11
C PRO A 638 -4.92 54.00 20.63
N SER A 639 -6.04 53.53 21.19
CA SER A 639 -6.25 53.51 22.64
C SER A 639 -5.59 52.31 23.33
N LYS A 640 -5.15 51.31 22.56
CA LYS A 640 -4.47 50.10 23.06
C LYS A 640 -2.98 50.15 22.80
N GLU A 641 -2.23 49.40 23.61
CA GLU A 641 -0.78 49.26 23.45
C GLU A 641 -0.44 48.69 22.07
N THR A 642 0.67 49.15 21.50
CA THR A 642 1.12 48.69 20.18
C THR A 642 1.73 47.29 20.29
N SER A 643 1.30 46.36 19.46
CA SER A 643 1.80 44.98 19.41
C SER A 643 1.95 44.46 17.98
N TYR A 644 2.91 43.57 17.79
CA TYR A 644 3.26 42.95 16.50
C TYR A 644 3.28 41.43 16.63
N LEU A 645 3.00 40.73 15.54
CA LEU A 645 3.15 39.27 15.44
C LEU A 645 4.28 38.96 14.47
N GLY A 646 5.19 38.08 14.90
CA GLY A 646 6.25 37.53 14.04
C GLY A 646 5.92 36.10 13.64
N TYR A 647 6.11 35.78 12.36
CA TYR A 647 6.04 34.41 11.86
C TYR A 647 7.47 33.94 11.58
N PHE A 648 7.88 32.88 12.28
CA PHE A 648 9.19 32.27 12.13
C PHE A 648 9.01 30.82 11.71
N ASP A 649 9.61 30.45 10.58
CA ASP A 649 9.65 29.08 10.09
C ASP A 649 11.10 28.65 9.88
N ALA A 650 11.42 27.44 10.29
CA ALA A 650 12.73 26.85 10.13
C ALA A 650 12.83 26.19 8.75
N ASN A 651 13.61 26.80 7.86
CA ASN A 651 13.90 26.26 6.53
C ASN A 651 14.47 24.83 6.61
N ASN A 652 13.71 23.84 6.12
CA ASN A 652 14.10 22.43 6.08
C ASN A 652 14.60 21.88 7.44
N LEU A 653 13.80 22.06 8.50
CA LEU A 653 14.12 21.64 9.87
C LEU A 653 14.63 20.18 9.95
N TYR A 654 13.91 19.22 9.36
CA TYR A 654 14.31 17.82 9.39
C TYR A 654 15.55 17.54 8.55
N GLY A 655 15.72 18.19 7.38
CA GLY A 655 16.95 18.04 6.59
C GLY A 655 18.18 18.57 7.32
N TRP A 656 18.05 19.67 8.06
CA TRP A 656 19.11 20.14 8.95
C TRP A 656 19.41 19.13 10.07
N ALA A 657 18.38 18.61 10.74
CA ALA A 657 18.56 17.59 11.79
C ALA A 657 19.25 16.31 11.24
N MET A 658 18.89 15.91 10.02
CA MET A 658 19.50 14.76 9.32
C MET A 658 20.96 14.99 8.91
N SER A 659 21.42 16.24 8.89
CA SER A 659 22.85 16.57 8.66
C SER A 659 23.71 16.46 9.92
N GLN A 660 23.09 16.27 11.09
CA GLN A 660 23.79 16.10 12.37
C GLN A 660 24.20 14.63 12.59
N HIS A 661 24.94 14.37 13.67
CA HIS A 661 25.31 13.00 14.05
C HIS A 661 24.07 12.19 14.45
N LEU A 662 23.79 11.13 13.69
CA LEU A 662 22.68 10.20 13.91
C LEU A 662 23.20 8.78 14.22
N PRO A 663 22.44 7.96 14.96
CA PRO A 663 22.75 6.55 15.14
C PRO A 663 22.63 5.80 13.82
N TYR A 664 23.65 5.00 13.47
CA TYR A 664 23.73 4.26 12.20
C TYR A 664 24.16 2.79 12.35
N GLY A 665 24.51 2.35 13.56
CA GLY A 665 24.95 0.99 13.82
C GLY A 665 25.04 0.63 15.31
N PHE A 666 25.17 -0.66 15.60
CA PHE A 666 25.18 -1.21 16.95
C PHE A 666 26.56 -1.80 17.26
N LYS A 667 27.44 -1.01 17.88
CA LYS A 667 28.67 -1.57 18.45
C LYS A 667 28.30 -2.39 19.69
N LYS A 668 28.43 -3.71 19.61
CA LYS A 668 28.54 -4.54 20.82
C LYS A 668 29.72 -4.00 21.63
N SER A 669 29.46 -3.49 22.82
CA SER A 669 30.52 -3.27 23.80
C SER A 669 31.17 -4.64 24.05
N SER A 670 32.41 -4.77 23.60
CA SER A 670 33.26 -5.93 23.83
C SER A 670 33.48 -6.18 25.32
#